data_AF-A0A380WNY2-F1
#
_entry.id   AF-A0A380WNY2-F1
#
_cell.length_a   1.000
_cell.length_b   1.000
_cell.length_c   1.000
_cell.angle_alpha   90.00
_cell.angle_beta   90.00
_cell.angle_gamma   90.00
#
_symmetry.space_group_name_H-M   'P 1'
#
loop_
_entity.id
_entity.type
_entity.pdbx_description
1 polymer ?
#
loop_
_entity_poly.entity_id
_entity_poly.type
_entity_poly.pdbx_seq_one_letter_code
_entity_poly.pdbx_strand_id
1 'polypeptide(L)'
;MKHDKFPGHVGRTVAESTPWWPTSRNHKQQKPNIVVVVLDDTGWADFGCFGSEIATPTIDRLAARGLRYTNFHVTPLCSPTRTCLLTGRNHHAVGMRFLSDTDTGFPNSRGCIDRDVALLPAMLREQGYGSYLVGKWHLTPSHEISPAGPYHNWPLGRGFDRFYGFLPGCTDQMTPELCEDNHQVDREFPQDYHLTEDLVDRAISYVRDHTVFRDEEPFFLQLAFGATHAPFQAPRSFIEPYVDVFAKGWDVTREDRLLRQKALGIAPEETELAPRNEEVSAWNTLSDEQKLLYTHLQAAYAGFLEHTDLHLGRLVDELARLDELDNTLIIVLSDNGASREGGKDGAVDTNAPYSGLPQSVDEQLKRLDHIGTRHGGAHYPQGWAMAGNTPFRRYKQHVDLGGVRSPMVVSWPGGIASTGEVRTQFSHVIDLAPTIMSLAGLDHPLPCDGRSIASTFDAADAPAPRATQYWENLGHRAIWHEGWRAVTEHRQGDAYEDDNWRLYDTEGDFSESQDCAGQEPDLLKEMIGRWWQEAEANNVLPLDDRTLVQLLRARPPIGLMSRDRLVFRPGQSHVPISSMIAGSERSMVVTASFRDRAAGEDGVLVSSGDAQGGYVLYVMDGRLSFEHVQLGHRVVCVADAVLPSGTCEAGFALHNRNGHSAEIVLLHGRRRVGSARIPVTAAHLSFWGIDVGTDAADRVSSAYPADFAYPKRSFETLTIDFLDQPLIEDVAEAMESTE
;
A
#
# COMPACT_ATOMS: atom_id res chain seq x y z
N MET A 1 23.41 21.18 37.81
CA MET A 1 23.33 20.04 36.87
C MET A 1 24.75 19.57 36.62
N LYS A 2 25.09 18.33 36.98
CA LYS A 2 26.47 17.83 36.92
C LYS A 2 26.90 17.62 35.47
N HIS A 3 28.04 18.19 35.10
CA HIS A 3 28.74 18.02 33.82
C HIS A 3 29.38 16.62 33.68
N ASP A 4 28.76 15.55 34.19
CA ASP A 4 29.38 14.20 34.28
C ASP A 4 29.62 13.54 32.90
N LYS A 5 29.35 14.23 31.78
CA LYS A 5 29.58 13.75 30.41
C LYS A 5 30.36 14.74 29.52
N PHE A 6 31.03 15.76 30.07
CA PHE A 6 31.92 16.64 29.29
C PHE A 6 33.38 16.25 29.52
N PRO A 7 34.05 15.57 28.58
CA PRO A 7 35.46 15.19 28.72
C PRO A 7 36.45 16.36 28.65
N GLY A 8 35.98 17.57 28.33
CA GLY A 8 36.78 18.79 28.43
C GLY A 8 36.91 19.28 29.87
N HIS A 9 37.43 20.49 30.03
CA HIS A 9 37.56 21.16 31.32
C HIS A 9 36.84 22.50 31.30
N VAL A 10 36.08 22.83 32.34
CA VAL A 10 35.39 24.13 32.45
C VAL A 10 35.95 24.87 33.67
N GLY A 11 36.77 25.90 33.41
CA GLY A 11 37.29 26.83 34.40
C GLY A 11 36.40 28.06 34.58
N ARG A 12 36.88 29.09 35.29
CA ARG A 12 36.10 30.33 35.53
C ARG A 12 36.03 31.23 34.29
N THR A 13 36.99 31.09 33.40
CA THR A 13 37.06 31.82 32.12
C THR A 13 37.30 30.84 30.97
N VAL A 14 37.08 31.29 29.73
CA VAL A 14 37.43 30.49 28.53
C VAL A 14 38.93 30.12 28.54
N ALA A 15 39.79 31.02 29.04
CA ALA A 15 41.22 30.76 29.15
C ALA A 15 41.58 29.66 30.17
N GLU A 16 40.71 29.40 31.14
CA GLU A 16 40.84 28.31 32.11
C GLU A 16 40.07 27.05 31.68
N SER A 17 39.46 27.05 30.48
CA SER A 17 38.62 25.96 30.00
C SER A 17 39.26 25.26 28.81
N THR A 18 39.09 23.95 28.74
CA THR A 18 39.43 23.13 27.58
C THR A 18 38.13 22.69 26.92
N PRO A 19 37.80 23.20 25.72
CA PRO A 19 36.66 22.70 24.99
C PRO A 19 36.89 21.23 24.60
N TRP A 20 35.81 20.47 24.49
CA TRP A 20 35.83 19.13 23.96
C TRP A 20 34.69 19.00 22.96
N TRP A 21 34.97 18.32 21.85
CA TRP A 21 34.00 17.92 20.86
C TRP A 21 34.00 16.40 20.79
N PRO A 22 32.85 15.76 20.58
CA PRO A 22 32.84 14.34 20.24
C PRO A 22 33.70 14.15 18.99
N THR A 23 34.64 13.20 19.05
CA THR A 23 35.32 12.73 17.84
C THR A 23 34.27 12.15 16.91
N SER A 24 34.21 12.68 15.68
CA SER A 24 33.46 12.04 14.62
C SER A 24 34.00 10.62 14.48
N ARG A 25 33.14 9.64 14.72
CA ARG A 25 33.50 8.25 14.54
C ARG A 25 33.25 7.97 13.06
N ASN A 26 34.32 7.80 12.28
CA ASN A 26 34.20 7.34 10.90
C ASN A 26 33.67 5.90 10.92
N HIS A 27 32.35 5.78 10.92
CA HIS A 27 31.61 4.53 11.03
C HIS A 27 31.44 3.87 9.67
N LYS A 28 31.46 4.65 8.60
CA LYS A 28 31.26 4.19 7.23
C LYS A 28 32.30 3.17 6.76
N GLN A 29 33.56 3.28 7.20
CA GLN A 29 34.59 2.28 6.88
C GLN A 29 34.36 0.91 7.51
N GLN A 30 33.46 0.80 8.49
CA GLN A 30 33.20 -0.45 9.22
C GLN A 30 31.80 -1.00 8.99
N LYS A 31 30.88 -0.21 8.43
CA LYS A 31 29.46 -0.51 8.35
C LYS A 31 28.92 -0.24 6.94
N PRO A 32 28.12 -1.16 6.37
CA PRO A 32 27.54 -0.93 5.06
C PRO A 32 26.44 0.12 5.10
N ASN A 33 26.28 0.83 3.99
CA ASN A 33 25.00 1.47 3.67
C ASN A 33 23.98 0.38 3.38
N ILE A 34 22.69 0.65 3.63
CA ILE A 34 21.62 -0.32 3.45
C ILE A 34 20.53 0.32 2.60
N VAL A 35 20.16 -0.36 1.51
CA VAL A 35 19.02 -0.01 0.67
C VAL A 35 18.06 -1.20 0.64
N VAL A 36 16.85 -1.02 1.16
CA VAL A 36 15.79 -2.02 1.08
C VAL A 36 14.73 -1.52 0.09
N VAL A 37 14.63 -2.20 -1.04
CA VAL A 37 13.63 -1.95 -2.07
C VAL A 37 12.44 -2.89 -1.85
N VAL A 38 11.26 -2.33 -1.70
CA VAL A 38 10.01 -3.08 -1.50
C VAL A 38 9.07 -2.76 -2.66
N LEU A 39 8.73 -3.78 -3.44
CA LEU A 39 7.62 -3.74 -4.38
C LEU A 39 6.33 -4.20 -3.69
N ASP A 40 5.21 -3.73 -4.20
CA ASP A 40 3.87 -3.92 -3.66
C ASP A 40 3.10 -4.86 -4.61
N ASP A 41 2.62 -6.00 -4.11
CA ASP A 41 1.86 -6.99 -4.90
C ASP A 41 2.59 -7.58 -6.13
N THR A 42 3.92 -7.63 -6.15
CA THR A 42 4.67 -8.31 -7.22
C THR A 42 4.77 -9.82 -6.96
N GLY A 43 4.44 -10.65 -7.95
CA GLY A 43 4.50 -12.10 -7.82
C GLY A 43 5.92 -12.66 -7.84
N TRP A 44 6.09 -13.86 -7.29
CA TRP A 44 7.38 -14.56 -7.24
C TRP A 44 8.03 -14.77 -8.62
N ALA A 45 7.22 -14.96 -9.66
CA ALA A 45 7.66 -15.26 -11.01
C ALA A 45 7.63 -14.04 -11.95
N ASP A 46 7.51 -12.81 -11.42
CA ASP A 46 7.39 -11.62 -12.26
C ASP A 46 8.73 -10.96 -12.62
N PHE A 47 9.82 -11.31 -11.92
CA PHE A 47 11.18 -10.89 -12.30
C PHE A 47 11.77 -11.78 -13.41
N GLY A 48 12.55 -11.19 -14.32
CA GLY A 48 13.27 -11.91 -15.36
C GLY A 48 14.18 -13.00 -14.77
N CYS A 49 14.94 -12.67 -13.71
CA CYS A 49 15.78 -13.61 -12.98
C CYS A 49 15.02 -14.67 -12.16
N PHE A 50 13.69 -14.59 -12.13
CA PHE A 50 12.73 -15.58 -11.61
C PHE A 50 11.88 -16.27 -12.71
N GLY A 51 12.26 -16.12 -13.98
CA GLY A 51 11.67 -16.82 -15.13
C GLY A 51 10.59 -16.04 -15.90
N SER A 52 10.34 -14.78 -15.54
CA SER A 52 9.39 -13.92 -16.23
C SER A 52 9.84 -13.54 -17.65
N GLU A 53 8.87 -13.16 -18.48
CA GLU A 53 9.11 -12.43 -19.73
C GLU A 53 9.07 -10.91 -19.57
N ILE A 54 8.70 -10.41 -18.39
CA ILE A 54 8.74 -8.97 -18.07
C ILE A 54 10.19 -8.55 -17.92
N ALA A 55 10.58 -7.46 -18.59
CA ALA A 55 11.93 -6.93 -18.52
C ALA A 55 12.17 -6.25 -17.17
N THR A 56 13.02 -6.85 -16.34
CA THR A 56 13.53 -6.27 -15.08
C THR A 56 15.06 -6.19 -15.08
N PRO A 57 15.67 -5.48 -16.06
CA PRO A 57 17.12 -5.49 -16.26
C PRO A 57 17.95 -5.04 -15.05
N THR A 58 17.44 -4.12 -14.21
CA THR A 58 18.14 -3.68 -13.00
C THR A 58 18.15 -4.79 -11.95
N ILE A 59 17.00 -5.36 -11.64
CA ILE A 59 16.88 -6.48 -10.69
C ILE A 59 17.69 -7.69 -11.18
N ASP A 60 17.66 -7.98 -12.47
CA ASP A 60 18.44 -9.05 -13.09
C ASP A 60 19.95 -8.79 -12.95
N ARG A 61 20.40 -7.54 -13.12
CA ARG A 61 21.78 -7.12 -12.90
C ARG A 61 22.21 -7.25 -11.44
N LEU A 62 21.32 -6.89 -10.49
CA LEU A 62 21.57 -7.06 -9.06
C LEU A 62 21.67 -8.55 -8.69
N ALA A 63 20.77 -9.39 -9.22
CA ALA A 63 20.78 -10.83 -9.02
C ALA A 63 22.03 -11.49 -9.58
N ALA A 64 22.44 -11.11 -10.80
CA ALA A 64 23.66 -11.64 -11.44
C ALA A 64 24.96 -11.31 -10.67
N ARG A 65 24.95 -10.24 -9.87
CA ARG A 65 26.07 -9.81 -9.02
C ARG A 65 25.85 -10.12 -7.54
N GLY A 66 24.83 -10.92 -7.23
CA GLY A 66 24.41 -11.17 -5.86
C GLY A 66 23.78 -12.54 -5.73
N LEU A 67 22.76 -12.61 -4.88
CA LEU A 67 22.09 -13.83 -4.45
C LEU A 67 20.60 -13.76 -4.78
N ARG A 68 20.05 -14.87 -5.26
CA ARG A 68 18.60 -15.07 -5.40
C ARG A 68 18.10 -16.03 -4.33
N TYR A 69 17.14 -15.60 -3.54
CA TYR A 69 16.51 -16.44 -2.53
C TYR A 69 15.23 -17.02 -3.12
N THR A 70 15.20 -18.33 -3.32
CA THR A 70 14.04 -19.01 -3.90
C THR A 70 13.06 -19.44 -2.83
N ASN A 71 13.47 -19.54 -1.56
CA ASN A 71 12.67 -20.01 -0.43
C ASN A 71 12.48 -18.93 0.66
N PHE A 72 12.35 -17.67 0.21
CA PHE A 72 12.04 -16.52 1.04
C PHE A 72 10.52 -16.31 1.14
N HIS A 73 10.07 -16.02 2.36
CA HIS A 73 8.66 -15.87 2.67
C HIS A 73 8.35 -14.53 3.34
N VAL A 74 7.13 -14.09 3.13
CA VAL A 74 6.52 -12.89 3.69
C VAL A 74 5.19 -13.29 4.33
N THR A 75 4.46 -12.30 4.84
CA THR A 75 3.06 -12.49 5.20
C THR A 75 2.19 -12.32 3.94
N PRO A 76 0.91 -12.73 3.94
CA PRO A 76 0.07 -12.63 2.74
C PRO A 76 -0.49 -11.22 2.48
N LEU A 77 -0.06 -10.20 3.22
CA LEU A 77 -0.50 -8.80 3.13
C LEU A 77 0.61 -7.79 3.44
N CYS A 78 0.45 -6.59 2.88
CA CYS A 78 1.40 -5.50 2.94
C CYS A 78 1.72 -4.97 4.36
N SER A 79 0.75 -4.45 5.13
CA SER A 79 1.03 -3.90 6.48
C SER A 79 1.64 -4.94 7.44
N PRO A 80 1.15 -6.19 7.49
CA PRO A 80 1.80 -7.25 8.26
C PRO A 80 3.23 -7.56 7.82
N THR A 81 3.52 -7.64 6.51
CA THR A 81 4.89 -7.86 6.02
C THR A 81 5.83 -6.70 6.38
N ARG A 82 5.37 -5.46 6.19
CA ARG A 82 6.15 -4.25 6.53
C ARG A 82 6.43 -4.16 8.02
N THR A 83 5.49 -4.59 8.85
CA THR A 83 5.68 -4.75 10.30
C THR A 83 6.78 -5.76 10.60
N CYS A 84 6.69 -6.96 10.01
CA CYS A 84 7.71 -7.99 10.19
C CYS A 84 9.11 -7.53 9.75
N LEU A 85 9.20 -6.87 8.59
CA LEU A 85 10.45 -6.32 8.04
C LEU A 85 11.13 -5.34 9.00
N LEU A 86 10.36 -4.43 9.59
CA LEU A 86 10.90 -3.34 10.40
C LEU A 86 11.06 -3.70 11.87
N THR A 87 10.48 -4.81 12.34
CA THR A 87 10.57 -5.21 13.75
C THR A 87 11.40 -6.48 13.97
N GLY A 88 11.51 -7.35 12.96
CA GLY A 88 12.02 -8.72 13.12
C GLY A 88 11.09 -9.62 13.94
N ARG A 89 9.82 -9.22 14.11
CA ARG A 89 8.83 -9.92 14.94
C ARG A 89 7.62 -10.34 14.12
N ASN A 90 6.93 -11.39 14.57
CA ASN A 90 5.67 -11.79 13.95
C ASN A 90 4.61 -10.69 14.13
N HIS A 91 3.85 -10.43 13.07
CA HIS A 91 2.97 -9.26 12.99
C HIS A 91 1.83 -9.27 14.03
N HIS A 92 1.28 -10.44 14.38
CA HIS A 92 0.28 -10.57 15.46
C HIS A 92 0.84 -10.18 16.82
N ALA A 93 2.10 -10.53 17.09
CA ALA A 93 2.76 -10.33 18.39
C ALA A 93 3.01 -8.85 18.73
N VAL A 94 2.80 -7.96 17.76
CA VAL A 94 3.01 -6.51 17.88
C VAL A 94 1.81 -5.67 17.44
N GLY A 95 0.63 -6.29 17.23
CA GLY A 95 -0.63 -5.58 17.01
C GLY A 95 -1.07 -5.37 15.56
N MET A 96 -0.35 -5.94 14.58
CA MET A 96 -0.64 -5.81 13.15
C MET A 96 -1.13 -7.14 12.51
N ARG A 97 -2.23 -7.72 13.01
CA ARG A 97 -2.87 -8.90 12.41
C ARG A 97 -3.24 -8.70 10.93
N PHE A 98 -3.73 -7.52 10.57
CA PHE A 98 -4.26 -7.19 9.25
C PHE A 98 -3.70 -5.85 8.75
N LEU A 99 -4.46 -5.12 7.93
CA LEU A 99 -4.10 -3.79 7.44
C LEU A 99 -4.15 -2.74 8.56
N SER A 100 -3.28 -1.73 8.48
CA SER A 100 -3.27 -0.62 9.46
C SER A 100 -4.57 0.19 9.46
N ASP A 101 -5.36 0.07 8.40
CA ASP A 101 -6.69 0.66 8.27
C ASP A 101 -7.77 -0.01 9.15
N THR A 102 -7.47 -1.16 9.75
CA THR A 102 -8.44 -1.95 10.52
C THR A 102 -8.06 -2.03 12.00
N ASP A 103 -8.87 -1.41 12.85
CA ASP A 103 -8.85 -1.61 14.31
C ASP A 103 -10.08 -2.41 14.73
N THR A 104 -9.89 -3.64 15.19
CA THR A 104 -10.97 -4.53 15.62
C THR A 104 -11.22 -4.49 17.13
N GLY A 105 -10.45 -3.70 17.88
CA GLY A 105 -10.52 -3.66 19.34
C GLY A 105 -9.55 -4.64 20.03
N PHE A 106 -9.13 -5.71 19.36
CA PHE A 106 -8.29 -6.75 19.96
C PHE A 106 -6.80 -6.36 19.94
N PRO A 107 -5.99 -6.80 20.93
CA PRO A 107 -4.57 -6.45 21.03
C PRO A 107 -3.75 -6.82 19.79
N ASN A 108 -4.07 -7.94 19.14
CA ASN A 108 -3.40 -8.42 17.94
C ASN A 108 -3.77 -7.62 16.69
N SER A 109 -4.80 -6.77 16.73
CA SER A 109 -5.44 -6.16 15.57
C SER A 109 -5.87 -4.72 15.85
N ARG A 110 -4.93 -3.91 16.33
CA ARG A 110 -5.11 -2.48 16.64
C ARG A 110 -4.82 -1.56 15.45
N GLY A 111 -4.34 -2.11 14.34
CA GLY A 111 -3.94 -1.34 13.14
C GLY A 111 -2.64 -0.54 13.33
N CYS A 112 -1.94 -0.71 14.45
CA CYS A 112 -0.67 -0.08 14.75
C CYS A 112 0.28 -1.06 15.44
N ILE A 113 1.57 -0.80 15.26
CA ILE A 113 2.61 -1.51 15.99
C ILE A 113 2.70 -0.92 17.40
N ASP A 114 2.72 -1.77 18.43
CA ASP A 114 2.90 -1.38 19.82
C ASP A 114 4.02 -0.33 20.01
N ARG A 115 3.74 0.69 20.84
CA ARG A 115 4.62 1.85 20.99
C ARG A 115 6.01 1.52 21.54
N ASP A 116 6.10 0.47 22.35
CA ASP A 116 7.35 0.06 23.00
C ASP A 116 8.23 -0.81 22.06
N VAL A 117 7.74 -1.14 20.86
CA VAL A 117 8.50 -1.89 19.86
C VAL A 117 9.28 -0.91 18.99
N ALA A 118 10.59 -0.84 19.21
CA ALA A 118 11.48 -0.07 18.35
C ALA A 118 11.55 -0.69 16.96
N LEU A 119 11.53 0.15 15.93
CA LEU A 119 11.71 -0.29 14.55
C LEU A 119 13.19 -0.23 14.16
N LEU A 120 13.56 -1.00 13.14
CA LEU A 120 14.87 -1.03 12.51
C LEU A 120 15.51 0.35 12.29
N PRO A 121 14.83 1.36 11.68
CA PRO A 121 15.41 2.70 11.52
C PRO A 121 15.75 3.37 12.86
N ALA A 122 14.94 3.19 13.90
CA ALA A 122 15.23 3.73 15.23
C ALA A 122 16.47 3.05 15.84
N MET A 123 16.56 1.72 15.72
CA MET A 123 17.71 0.93 16.20
C MET A 123 19.01 1.29 15.45
N LEU A 124 18.94 1.46 14.12
CA LEU A 124 20.10 1.87 13.31
C LEU A 124 20.53 3.31 13.60
N ARG A 125 19.57 4.21 13.86
CA ARG A 125 19.86 5.61 14.19
C ARG A 125 20.65 5.76 15.49
N GLU A 126 20.38 4.92 16.50
CA GLU A 126 21.20 4.88 17.73
C GLU A 126 22.68 4.53 17.46
N GLN A 127 22.97 4.00 16.27
CA GLN A 127 24.28 3.53 15.84
C GLN A 127 24.94 4.44 14.80
N GLY A 128 24.38 5.63 14.60
CA GLY A 128 24.91 6.67 13.73
C GLY A 128 24.36 6.65 12.30
N TYR A 129 23.43 5.76 11.96
CA TYR A 129 22.84 5.76 10.63
C TYR A 129 21.96 6.99 10.40
N GLY A 130 22.06 7.60 9.22
CA GLY A 130 20.96 8.42 8.70
C GLY A 130 19.86 7.50 8.15
N SER A 131 18.60 7.75 8.50
CA SER A 131 17.48 6.87 8.12
C SER A 131 16.46 7.59 7.23
N TYR A 132 16.15 6.99 6.09
CA TYR A 132 15.29 7.58 5.06
C TYR A 132 14.24 6.59 4.58
N LEU A 133 12.99 7.04 4.48
CA LEU A 133 11.92 6.30 3.83
C LEU A 133 11.42 7.09 2.63
N VAL A 134 11.35 6.43 1.47
CA VAL A 134 10.74 6.98 0.28
C VAL A 134 9.68 6.01 -0.24
N GLY A 135 8.43 6.47 -0.37
CA GLY A 135 7.30 5.73 -0.90
C GLY A 135 6.29 5.26 0.16
N LYS A 136 5.73 4.05 -0.02
CA LYS A 136 4.63 3.50 0.79
C LYS A 136 5.04 3.22 2.24
N TRP A 137 4.31 3.80 3.20
CA TRP A 137 4.45 3.47 4.63
C TRP A 137 3.53 2.34 5.08
N HIS A 138 2.22 2.58 5.07
CA HIS A 138 1.15 1.63 5.41
C HIS A 138 1.19 1.01 6.82
N LEU A 139 1.74 1.74 7.80
CA LEU A 139 1.77 1.35 9.21
C LEU A 139 1.18 2.43 10.15
N THR A 140 0.44 3.38 9.60
CA THR A 140 -0.28 4.41 10.36
C THR A 140 -1.77 4.10 10.34
N PRO A 141 -2.44 4.02 11.51
CA PRO A 141 -3.90 3.92 11.55
C PRO A 141 -4.56 5.07 10.79
N SER A 142 -5.58 4.78 9.98
CA SER A 142 -6.16 5.78 9.06
C SER A 142 -6.67 7.04 9.80
N HIS A 143 -7.19 6.87 11.02
CA HIS A 143 -7.66 7.98 11.86
C HIS A 143 -6.55 8.89 12.43
N GLU A 144 -5.29 8.46 12.38
CA GLU A 144 -4.11 9.25 12.76
C GLU A 144 -3.43 9.93 11.56
N ILE A 145 -3.83 9.57 10.34
CA ILE A 145 -3.40 10.27 9.12
C ILE A 145 -4.22 11.56 9.03
N SER A 146 -3.70 12.60 9.69
CA SER A 146 -4.35 13.89 9.86
C SER A 146 -3.30 15.00 9.88
N PRO A 147 -3.59 16.20 9.32
CA PRO A 147 -2.70 17.35 9.38
C PRO A 147 -2.49 17.91 10.80
N ALA A 148 -3.24 17.40 11.79
CA ALA A 148 -3.08 17.74 13.20
C ALA A 148 -2.33 16.67 14.01
N GLY A 149 -1.91 15.56 13.37
CA GLY A 149 -1.39 14.38 14.04
C GLY A 149 -2.47 13.57 14.79
N PRO A 150 -2.06 12.64 15.68
CA PRO A 150 -0.70 12.48 16.22
C PRO A 150 0.29 11.81 15.26
N TYR A 151 1.56 12.21 15.31
CA TYR A 151 2.61 11.74 14.37
C TYR A 151 3.45 10.56 14.87
N HIS A 152 3.07 9.94 15.98
CA HIS A 152 3.88 8.89 16.60
C HIS A 152 3.88 7.58 15.80
N ASN A 153 2.84 7.27 15.03
CA ASN A 153 2.80 6.14 14.09
C ASN A 153 3.23 6.52 12.67
N TRP A 154 3.68 7.76 12.45
CA TRP A 154 4.22 8.21 11.17
C TRP A 154 5.70 7.86 11.07
N PRO A 155 6.30 7.85 9.87
CA PRO A 155 7.69 7.42 9.66
C PRO A 155 8.70 8.11 10.59
N LEU A 156 8.62 9.44 10.75
CA LEU A 156 9.53 10.19 11.63
C LEU A 156 9.36 9.81 13.10
N GLY A 157 8.11 9.58 13.53
CA GLY A 157 7.79 9.09 14.87
C GLY A 157 8.31 7.69 15.16
N ARG A 158 8.66 6.93 14.11
CA ARG A 158 9.12 5.53 14.20
C ARG A 158 10.58 5.32 13.79
N GLY A 159 11.36 6.39 13.70
CA GLY A 159 12.82 6.31 13.64
C GLY A 159 13.45 6.77 12.33
N PHE A 160 12.65 7.11 11.31
CA PHE A 160 13.17 7.76 10.11
C PHE A 160 13.52 9.23 10.39
N ASP A 161 14.57 9.73 9.76
CA ASP A 161 14.96 11.14 9.83
C ASP A 161 14.25 11.97 8.75
N ARG A 162 14.00 11.37 7.58
CA ARG A 162 13.18 11.97 6.50
C ARG A 162 12.20 10.97 5.90
N PHE A 163 11.07 11.49 5.45
CA PHE A 163 10.05 10.73 4.73
C PHE A 163 9.55 11.49 3.50
N TYR A 164 9.31 10.77 2.42
CA TYR A 164 8.56 11.28 1.27
C TYR A 164 7.79 10.16 0.60
N GLY A 165 6.47 10.26 0.51
CA GLY A 165 5.66 9.21 -0.09
C GLY A 165 4.22 9.28 0.38
N PHE A 166 3.58 8.12 0.56
CA PHE A 166 2.18 8.05 0.96
C PHE A 166 2.00 7.12 2.16
N LEU A 167 1.07 7.51 3.04
CA LEU A 167 0.78 6.80 4.28
C LEU A 167 -0.21 5.62 4.10
N PRO A 168 -1.26 5.72 3.25
CA PRO A 168 -2.21 4.63 3.02
C PRO A 168 -1.63 3.42 2.29
N GLY A 169 -2.47 2.40 2.09
CA GLY A 169 -2.09 1.16 1.42
C GLY A 169 -1.88 1.25 -0.09
N CYS A 170 -2.43 2.26 -0.75
CA CYS A 170 -2.27 2.49 -2.17
C CYS A 170 -2.54 3.96 -2.49
N THR A 171 -2.15 4.39 -3.69
CA THR A 171 -2.36 5.75 -4.19
C THR A 171 -2.37 5.75 -5.73
N ASP A 172 -2.89 6.81 -6.35
CA ASP A 172 -2.79 7.01 -7.79
C ASP A 172 -1.34 7.35 -8.18
N GLN A 173 -0.84 6.83 -9.30
CA GLN A 173 0.55 7.05 -9.72
C GLN A 173 0.75 8.38 -10.46
N MET A 174 -0.32 9.04 -10.88
CA MET A 174 -0.32 10.28 -11.67
C MET A 174 -0.82 11.49 -10.84
N THR A 175 -1.70 11.27 -9.86
CA THR A 175 -2.22 12.30 -8.94
C THR A 175 -2.27 11.79 -7.49
N PRO A 176 -1.12 11.39 -6.90
CA PRO A 176 -1.07 10.79 -5.57
C PRO A 176 -1.36 11.79 -4.45
N GLU A 177 -1.95 11.28 -3.37
CA GLU A 177 -1.99 11.96 -2.09
C GLU A 177 -0.67 11.71 -1.32
N LEU A 178 0.23 12.72 -1.28
CA LEU A 178 1.60 12.58 -0.75
C LEU A 178 1.82 13.36 0.54
N CYS A 179 2.78 12.87 1.33
CA CYS A 179 3.31 13.47 2.54
C CYS A 179 4.83 13.61 2.44
N GLU A 180 5.35 14.75 2.88
CA GLU A 180 6.75 14.99 3.14
C GLU A 180 6.95 15.20 4.64
N ASP A 181 7.75 14.34 5.25
CA ASP A 181 7.94 14.27 6.70
C ASP A 181 6.60 14.12 7.45
N ASN A 182 6.10 15.19 8.09
CA ASN A 182 4.79 15.22 8.76
C ASN A 182 3.82 16.25 8.13
N HIS A 183 4.06 16.65 6.87
CA HIS A 183 3.24 17.62 6.17
C HIS A 183 2.69 17.03 4.88
N GLN A 184 1.43 17.33 4.58
CA GLN A 184 0.85 17.05 3.28
C GLN A 184 1.61 17.82 2.19
N VAL A 185 1.87 17.15 1.07
CA VAL A 185 2.40 17.81 -0.13
C VAL A 185 1.23 18.45 -0.87
N ASP A 186 1.20 19.78 -0.86
CA ASP A 186 0.22 20.59 -1.60
C ASP A 186 0.89 21.13 -2.88
N ARG A 187 0.69 20.42 -4.00
CA ARG A 187 1.19 20.84 -5.32
C ARG A 187 0.32 20.32 -6.45
N GLU A 188 0.36 20.98 -7.60
CA GLU A 188 -0.21 20.46 -8.83
C GLU A 188 0.69 19.39 -9.46
N PHE A 189 0.07 18.37 -10.06
CA PHE A 189 0.77 17.32 -10.78
C PHE A 189 0.69 17.58 -12.30
N PRO A 190 1.85 17.74 -12.98
CA PRO A 190 1.91 17.81 -14.44
C PRO A 190 1.28 16.60 -15.13
N GLN A 191 0.88 16.75 -16.40
CA GLN A 191 0.25 15.66 -17.16
C GLN A 191 1.18 14.46 -17.42
N ASP A 192 2.49 14.68 -17.43
CA ASP A 192 3.54 13.68 -17.59
C ASP A 192 4.15 13.22 -16.26
N TYR A 193 3.58 13.64 -15.13
CA TYR A 193 4.03 13.21 -13.81
C TYR A 193 3.81 11.71 -13.60
N HIS A 194 4.77 11.06 -12.95
CA HIS A 194 4.61 9.68 -12.47
C HIS A 194 5.33 9.48 -11.13
N LEU A 195 4.64 8.88 -10.16
CA LEU A 195 5.10 8.72 -8.78
C LEU A 195 6.43 7.96 -8.68
N THR A 196 6.59 6.82 -9.38
CA THR A 196 7.87 6.09 -9.43
C THR A 196 9.08 6.98 -9.72
N GLU A 197 8.95 7.92 -10.66
CA GLU A 197 10.07 8.79 -11.05
C GLU A 197 10.42 9.75 -9.92
N ASP A 198 9.41 10.35 -9.29
CA ASP A 198 9.57 11.28 -8.17
C ASP A 198 10.11 10.59 -6.91
N LEU A 199 9.63 9.38 -6.61
CA LEU A 199 10.17 8.57 -5.50
C LEU A 199 11.67 8.31 -5.72
N VAL A 200 12.09 7.94 -6.93
CA VAL A 200 13.51 7.73 -7.21
C VAL A 200 14.30 9.03 -7.17
N ASP A 201 13.77 10.13 -7.70
CA ASP A 201 14.42 11.45 -7.65
C ASP A 201 14.65 11.88 -6.21
N ARG A 202 13.66 11.66 -5.33
CA ARG A 202 13.78 11.95 -3.91
C ARG A 202 14.77 11.05 -3.20
N ALA A 203 14.77 9.75 -3.49
CA ALA A 203 15.75 8.81 -2.94
C ALA A 203 17.18 9.22 -3.32
N ILE A 204 17.41 9.57 -4.60
CA ILE A 204 18.69 10.08 -5.09
C ILE A 204 19.07 11.38 -4.35
N SER A 205 18.12 12.31 -4.15
CA SER A 205 18.39 13.54 -3.39
C SER A 205 18.82 13.25 -1.97
N TYR A 206 18.15 12.34 -1.26
CA TYR A 206 18.50 11.97 0.11
C TYR A 206 19.88 11.31 0.20
N VAL A 207 20.22 10.43 -0.75
CA VAL A 207 21.56 9.84 -0.81
C VAL A 207 22.61 10.92 -1.07
N ARG A 208 22.40 11.82 -2.05
CA ARG A 208 23.33 12.92 -2.33
C ARG A 208 23.54 13.82 -1.12
N ASP A 209 22.47 14.25 -0.48
CA ASP A 209 22.54 15.07 0.74
C ASP A 209 23.30 14.32 1.85
N HIS A 210 23.03 13.03 2.04
CA HIS A 210 23.74 12.22 3.03
C HIS A 210 25.24 12.18 2.76
N THR A 211 25.65 11.89 1.50
CA THR A 211 27.08 11.83 1.13
C THR A 211 27.83 13.14 1.30
N VAL A 212 27.13 14.28 1.39
CA VAL A 212 27.75 15.60 1.60
C VAL A 212 27.74 16.00 3.07
N PHE A 213 26.62 15.80 3.78
CA PHE A 213 26.41 16.34 5.12
C PHE A 213 26.68 15.32 6.24
N ARG A 214 26.81 14.04 5.90
CA ARG A 214 27.01 12.91 6.83
C ARG A 214 27.99 11.88 6.23
N ASP A 215 29.02 12.33 5.52
CA ASP A 215 29.93 11.50 4.72
C ASP A 215 30.70 10.42 5.49
N GLU A 216 30.88 10.59 6.80
CA GLU A 216 31.52 9.62 7.70
C GLU A 216 30.56 8.60 8.35
N GLU A 217 29.25 8.75 8.10
CA GLU A 217 28.19 7.92 8.65
C GLU A 217 27.54 7.07 7.54
N PRO A 218 27.03 5.86 7.84
CA PRO A 218 26.28 5.07 6.88
C PRO A 218 24.81 5.53 6.81
N PHE A 219 24.10 5.14 5.75
CA PHE A 219 22.66 5.38 5.64
C PHE A 219 21.84 4.09 5.53
N PHE A 220 20.58 4.18 5.98
CA PHE A 220 19.52 3.22 5.73
C PHE A 220 18.44 3.91 4.89
N LEU A 221 18.25 3.45 3.67
CA LEU A 221 17.18 3.90 2.78
C LEU A 221 16.20 2.74 2.55
N GLN A 222 14.95 2.93 2.92
CA GLN A 222 13.86 2.09 2.45
C GLN A 222 13.19 2.78 1.27
N LEU A 223 13.24 2.17 0.08
CA LEU A 223 12.53 2.61 -1.11
C LEU A 223 11.35 1.66 -1.35
N ALA A 224 10.17 2.06 -0.91
CA ALA A 224 8.96 1.26 -0.98
C ALA A 224 8.03 1.78 -2.09
N PHE A 225 8.08 1.17 -3.27
CA PHE A 225 7.28 1.63 -4.39
C PHE A 225 5.77 1.42 -4.15
N GLY A 226 4.94 2.21 -4.85
CA GLY A 226 3.54 1.85 -5.07
C GLY A 226 3.39 0.77 -6.15
N ALA A 227 4.41 0.62 -7.00
CA ALA A 227 4.47 -0.48 -7.96
C ALA A 227 4.72 -1.82 -7.26
N THR A 228 4.10 -2.91 -7.68
CA THR A 228 3.16 -3.04 -8.80
C THR A 228 1.70 -3.14 -8.32
N HIS A 229 1.33 -2.49 -7.21
CA HIS A 229 -0.04 -2.46 -6.73
C HIS A 229 -0.93 -1.69 -7.70
N ALA A 230 -2.22 -2.00 -7.72
CA ALA A 230 -3.18 -1.22 -8.50
C ALA A 230 -3.38 0.17 -7.87
N PRO A 231 -3.66 1.22 -8.66
CA PRO A 231 -3.89 1.21 -10.10
C PRO A 231 -2.62 1.00 -10.96
N PHE A 232 -2.71 0.10 -11.93
CA PHE A 232 -1.64 -0.10 -12.92
C PHE A 232 -1.64 1.07 -13.89
N GLN A 233 -0.64 1.93 -13.72
CA GLN A 233 -0.45 3.16 -14.49
C GLN A 233 1.01 3.25 -14.88
N ALA A 234 1.28 3.48 -16.16
CA ALA A 234 2.63 3.59 -16.71
C ALA A 234 2.57 4.26 -18.09
N PRO A 235 3.66 4.90 -18.56
CA PRO A 235 3.69 5.46 -19.90
C PRO A 235 3.39 4.38 -20.96
N ARG A 236 2.58 4.73 -21.96
CA ARG A 236 2.07 3.79 -22.97
C ARG A 236 3.17 3.04 -23.73
N SER A 237 4.35 3.66 -23.90
CA SER A 237 5.53 3.02 -24.50
C SER A 237 6.04 1.80 -23.73
N PHE A 238 5.76 1.69 -22.43
CA PHE A 238 6.07 0.51 -21.62
C PHE A 238 4.97 -0.55 -21.68
N ILE A 239 3.73 -0.16 -21.98
CA ILE A 239 2.57 -1.06 -21.96
C ILE A 239 2.41 -1.81 -23.28
N GLU A 240 2.41 -1.08 -24.40
CA GLU A 240 2.13 -1.62 -25.73
C GLU A 240 2.98 -2.84 -26.13
N PRO A 241 4.31 -2.90 -25.82
CA PRO A 241 5.13 -4.06 -26.17
C PRO A 241 4.65 -5.37 -25.55
N TYR A 242 3.97 -5.33 -24.40
CA TYR A 242 3.55 -6.53 -23.67
C TYR A 242 2.22 -7.11 -24.14
N VAL A 243 1.45 -6.40 -24.99
CA VAL A 243 0.17 -6.91 -25.50
C VAL A 243 0.39 -8.23 -26.27
N ASP A 244 1.33 -8.23 -27.21
CA ASP A 244 1.64 -9.44 -27.99
C ASP A 244 2.27 -10.55 -27.13
N VAL A 245 3.06 -10.16 -26.12
CA VAL A 245 3.72 -11.09 -25.18
C VAL A 245 2.69 -11.92 -24.40
N PHE A 246 1.64 -11.27 -23.90
CA PHE A 246 0.63 -11.90 -23.05
C PHE A 246 -0.63 -12.37 -23.78
N ALA A 247 -0.72 -12.19 -25.10
CA ALA A 247 -1.80 -12.75 -25.92
C ALA A 247 -1.89 -14.28 -25.84
N LYS A 248 -0.78 -14.96 -25.49
CA LYS A 248 -0.72 -16.42 -25.25
C LYS A 248 -1.54 -16.88 -24.04
N GLY A 249 -1.85 -15.98 -23.11
CA GLY A 249 -2.66 -16.27 -21.92
C GLY A 249 -1.91 -16.86 -20.73
N TRP A 250 -2.56 -16.86 -19.57
CA TRP A 250 -1.95 -17.25 -18.30
C TRP A 250 -1.57 -18.74 -18.20
N ASP A 251 -2.28 -19.65 -18.88
CA ASP A 251 -1.98 -21.09 -18.82
C ASP A 251 -0.62 -21.38 -19.47
N VAL A 252 -0.41 -20.90 -20.72
CA VAL A 252 0.88 -21.01 -21.43
C VAL A 252 1.96 -20.20 -20.73
N THR A 253 1.62 -19.04 -20.16
CA THR A 253 2.57 -18.22 -19.39
C THR A 253 3.11 -18.98 -18.16
N ARG A 254 2.25 -19.71 -17.43
CA ARG A 254 2.68 -20.55 -16.30
C ARG A 254 3.62 -21.66 -16.75
N GLU A 255 3.32 -22.33 -17.85
CA GLU A 255 4.19 -23.37 -18.43
C GLU A 255 5.56 -22.81 -18.83
N ASP A 256 5.58 -21.70 -19.58
CA ASP A 256 6.81 -21.03 -20.01
C ASP A 256 7.67 -20.57 -18.82
N ARG A 257 7.05 -19.97 -17.80
CA ARG A 257 7.76 -19.50 -16.60
C ARG A 257 8.38 -20.66 -15.83
N LEU A 258 7.67 -21.78 -15.63
CA LEU A 258 8.24 -22.95 -14.97
C LEU A 258 9.42 -23.54 -15.77
N LEU A 259 9.32 -23.62 -17.10
CA LEU A 259 10.42 -24.09 -17.95
C LEU A 259 11.66 -23.20 -17.80
N ARG A 260 11.49 -21.86 -17.75
CA ARG A 260 12.60 -20.93 -17.50
C ARG A 260 13.13 -21.04 -16.06
N GLN A 261 12.27 -21.22 -15.07
CA GLN A 261 12.67 -21.40 -13.67
C GLN A 261 13.55 -22.65 -13.48
N LYS A 262 13.22 -23.76 -14.13
CA LYS A 262 14.06 -24.97 -14.17
C LYS A 262 15.39 -24.70 -14.86
N ALA A 263 15.37 -24.07 -16.03
CA ALA A 263 16.59 -23.71 -16.78
C ALA A 263 17.51 -22.74 -16.00
N LEU A 264 16.95 -21.87 -15.17
CA LEU A 264 17.68 -20.94 -14.30
C LEU A 264 18.19 -21.58 -13.00
N GLY A 265 17.81 -22.83 -12.71
CA GLY A 265 18.20 -23.55 -11.49
C GLY A 265 17.54 -23.02 -10.22
N ILE A 266 16.41 -22.31 -10.34
CA ILE A 266 15.67 -21.74 -9.20
C ILE A 266 14.46 -22.59 -8.78
N ALA A 267 14.07 -23.55 -9.63
CA ALA A 267 13.14 -24.61 -9.32
C ALA A 267 13.79 -25.96 -9.67
N PRO A 268 13.63 -27.01 -8.84
CA PRO A 268 14.09 -28.36 -9.18
C PRO A 268 13.52 -28.88 -10.52
N GLU A 269 14.27 -29.73 -11.23
CA GLU A 269 13.89 -30.25 -12.56
C GLU A 269 12.55 -31.01 -12.55
N GLU A 270 12.25 -31.69 -11.45
CA GLU A 270 11.01 -32.47 -11.27
C GLU A 270 9.82 -31.61 -10.80
N THR A 271 10.00 -30.29 -10.63
CA THR A 271 8.91 -29.41 -10.18
C THR A 271 7.74 -29.45 -11.15
N GLU A 272 6.53 -29.64 -10.64
CA GLU A 272 5.30 -29.54 -11.41
C GLU A 272 4.58 -28.22 -11.11
N LEU A 273 3.66 -27.83 -11.98
CA LEU A 273 2.76 -26.71 -11.65
C LEU A 273 1.77 -27.17 -10.59
N ALA A 274 1.57 -26.36 -9.55
CA ALA A 274 0.43 -26.55 -8.67
C ALA A 274 -0.86 -26.53 -9.50
N PRO A 275 -1.89 -27.32 -9.13
CA PRO A 275 -3.18 -27.31 -9.81
C PRO A 275 -3.72 -25.88 -9.94
N ARG A 276 -4.32 -25.60 -11.10
CA ARG A 276 -5.00 -24.33 -11.34
C ARG A 276 -6.04 -24.08 -10.24
N ASN A 277 -6.07 -22.86 -9.72
CA ASN A 277 -7.06 -22.47 -8.71
C ASN A 277 -8.48 -22.65 -9.26
N GLU A 278 -9.39 -23.19 -8.44
CA GLU A 278 -10.73 -23.62 -8.87
C GLU A 278 -11.56 -22.49 -9.51
N GLU A 279 -11.39 -21.26 -9.04
CA GLU A 279 -12.07 -20.07 -9.53
C GLU A 279 -11.52 -19.52 -10.86
N VAL A 280 -10.34 -19.99 -11.30
CA VAL A 280 -9.67 -19.49 -12.52
C VAL A 280 -10.07 -20.33 -13.74
N SER A 281 -10.73 -19.67 -14.70
CA SER A 281 -11.11 -20.32 -15.97
C SER A 281 -9.90 -20.61 -16.86
N ALA A 282 -10.03 -21.57 -17.79
CA ALA A 282 -8.92 -21.92 -18.68
C ALA A 282 -8.88 -20.85 -19.77
N TRP A 283 -7.70 -20.36 -20.12
CA TRP A 283 -7.56 -19.27 -21.08
C TRP A 283 -8.23 -19.59 -22.41
N ASN A 284 -8.10 -20.83 -22.89
CA ASN A 284 -8.71 -21.29 -24.14
C ASN A 284 -10.26 -21.37 -24.11
N THR A 285 -10.88 -21.32 -22.93
CA THR A 285 -12.35 -21.31 -22.76
C THR A 285 -12.96 -19.91 -22.73
N LEU A 286 -12.13 -18.86 -22.65
CA LEU A 286 -12.58 -17.47 -22.65
C LEU A 286 -13.03 -17.01 -24.04
N SER A 287 -13.94 -16.04 -24.07
CA SER A 287 -14.30 -15.33 -25.31
C SER A 287 -13.15 -14.47 -25.82
N ASP A 288 -13.22 -14.06 -27.09
CA ASP A 288 -12.20 -13.20 -27.69
C ASP A 288 -12.19 -11.80 -27.05
N GLU A 289 -13.35 -11.29 -26.65
CA GLU A 289 -13.52 -10.05 -25.89
C GLU A 289 -12.82 -10.10 -24.52
N GLN A 290 -12.98 -11.22 -23.81
CA GLN A 290 -12.31 -11.45 -22.53
C GLN A 290 -10.79 -11.50 -22.71
N LYS A 291 -10.30 -12.28 -23.69
CA LYS A 291 -8.86 -12.37 -23.98
C LYS A 291 -8.27 -11.00 -24.32
N LEU A 292 -8.97 -10.23 -25.16
CA LEU A 292 -8.54 -8.87 -25.53
C LEU A 292 -8.38 -7.98 -24.30
N LEU A 293 -9.40 -7.88 -23.45
CA LEU A 293 -9.37 -7.06 -22.24
C LEU A 293 -8.27 -7.52 -21.28
N TYR A 294 -8.24 -8.81 -20.96
CA TYR A 294 -7.35 -9.36 -19.94
C TYR A 294 -5.89 -9.26 -20.35
N THR A 295 -5.57 -9.39 -21.65
CA THR A 295 -4.21 -9.19 -22.15
C THR A 295 -3.76 -7.74 -21.99
N HIS A 296 -4.61 -6.75 -22.28
CA HIS A 296 -4.25 -5.33 -22.10
C HIS A 296 -4.06 -4.96 -20.62
N LEU A 297 -4.88 -5.53 -19.72
CA LEU A 297 -4.70 -5.33 -18.27
C LEU A 297 -3.38 -5.92 -17.77
N GLN A 298 -2.97 -7.10 -18.25
CA GLN A 298 -1.66 -7.69 -17.94
C GLN A 298 -0.51 -6.88 -18.55
N ALA A 299 -0.68 -6.36 -19.77
CA ALA A 299 0.33 -5.50 -20.40
C ALA A 299 0.58 -4.23 -19.58
N ALA A 300 -0.46 -3.66 -18.96
CA ALA A 300 -0.33 -2.51 -18.08
C ALA A 300 0.46 -2.83 -16.81
N TYR A 301 0.19 -3.99 -16.20
CA TYR A 301 0.97 -4.51 -15.06
C TYR A 301 2.46 -4.67 -15.42
N ALA A 302 2.74 -5.33 -16.54
CA ALA A 302 4.10 -5.59 -16.99
C ALA A 302 4.87 -4.31 -17.34
N GLY A 303 4.21 -3.36 -18.03
CA GLY A 303 4.79 -2.06 -18.33
C GLY A 303 5.08 -1.23 -17.08
N PHE A 304 4.23 -1.33 -16.06
CA PHE A 304 4.45 -0.65 -14.77
C PHE A 304 5.64 -1.25 -14.00
N LEU A 305 5.81 -2.57 -14.03
CA LEU A 305 6.97 -3.24 -13.45
C LEU A 305 8.28 -2.87 -14.16
N GLU A 306 8.31 -2.91 -15.49
CA GLU A 306 9.50 -2.52 -16.27
C GLU A 306 9.86 -1.04 -16.03
N HIS A 307 8.88 -0.13 -16.08
CA HIS A 307 9.10 1.29 -15.79
C HIS A 307 9.74 1.46 -14.40
N THR A 308 9.19 0.78 -13.39
CA THR A 308 9.73 0.82 -12.02
C THR A 308 11.16 0.29 -11.93
N ASP A 309 11.46 -0.85 -12.56
CA ASP A 309 12.80 -1.43 -12.55
C ASP A 309 13.83 -0.51 -13.24
N LEU A 310 13.46 0.17 -14.32
CA LEU A 310 14.34 1.12 -14.99
C LEU A 310 14.65 2.34 -14.12
N HIS A 311 13.65 2.86 -13.39
CA HIS A 311 13.88 3.96 -12.45
C HIS A 311 14.67 3.49 -11.22
N LEU A 312 14.48 2.27 -10.71
CA LEU A 312 15.38 1.69 -9.71
C LEU A 312 16.83 1.68 -10.22
N GLY A 313 17.03 1.41 -11.51
CA GLY A 313 18.33 1.50 -12.18
C GLY A 313 19.03 2.84 -11.98
N ARG A 314 18.29 3.95 -12.01
CA ARG A 314 18.84 5.30 -11.78
C ARG A 314 19.40 5.47 -10.37
N LEU A 315 18.75 4.92 -9.35
CA LEU A 315 19.28 4.95 -7.97
C LEU A 315 20.54 4.10 -7.86
N VAL A 316 20.53 2.89 -8.42
CA VAL A 316 21.71 1.99 -8.40
C VAL A 316 22.89 2.63 -9.14
N ASP A 317 22.65 3.24 -10.29
CA ASP A 317 23.68 3.93 -11.08
C ASP A 317 24.19 5.19 -10.35
N GLU A 318 23.33 5.89 -9.61
CA GLU A 318 23.74 7.03 -8.79
C GLU A 318 24.62 6.59 -7.60
N LEU A 319 24.29 5.48 -6.93
CA LEU A 319 25.16 4.90 -5.90
C LEU A 319 26.54 4.56 -6.47
N ALA A 320 26.60 4.03 -7.69
CA ALA A 320 27.87 3.78 -8.37
C ALA A 320 28.62 5.08 -8.69
N ARG A 321 27.92 6.12 -9.15
CA ARG A 321 28.49 7.43 -9.47
C ARG A 321 29.05 8.16 -8.25
N LEU A 322 28.49 7.89 -7.07
CA LEU A 322 28.94 8.42 -5.79
C LEU A 322 30.01 7.54 -5.11
N ASP A 323 30.47 6.47 -5.77
CA ASP A 323 31.39 5.46 -5.21
C ASP A 323 30.86 4.79 -3.92
N GLU A 324 29.53 4.72 -3.76
CA GLU A 324 28.86 4.12 -2.59
C GLU A 324 28.39 2.68 -2.85
N LEU A 325 28.23 2.28 -4.11
CA LEU A 325 27.60 1.00 -4.47
C LEU A 325 28.32 -0.21 -3.85
N ASP A 326 29.65 -0.24 -3.86
CA ASP A 326 30.41 -1.36 -3.31
C ASP A 326 30.19 -1.54 -1.80
N ASN A 327 29.99 -0.44 -1.06
CA ASN A 327 29.69 -0.46 0.37
C ASN A 327 28.18 -0.52 0.68
N THR A 328 27.32 -0.77 -0.31
CA THR A 328 25.86 -0.77 -0.11
C THR A 328 25.28 -2.17 -0.23
N LEU A 329 24.63 -2.62 0.85
CA LEU A 329 23.75 -3.80 0.83
C LEU A 329 22.40 -3.40 0.23
N ILE A 330 22.07 -3.95 -0.94
CA ILE A 330 20.79 -3.76 -1.62
C ILE A 330 19.97 -5.04 -1.49
N ILE A 331 18.79 -4.95 -0.91
CA ILE A 331 17.81 -6.04 -0.80
C ILE A 331 16.57 -5.62 -1.59
N VAL A 332 16.17 -6.40 -2.59
CA VAL A 332 14.94 -6.19 -3.35
C VAL A 332 13.97 -7.32 -3.03
N LEU A 333 12.75 -6.99 -2.64
CA LEU A 333 11.68 -7.96 -2.37
C LEU A 333 10.29 -7.43 -2.76
N SER A 334 9.31 -8.34 -2.82
CA SER A 334 7.88 -8.00 -2.81
C SER A 334 7.29 -8.20 -1.40
N ASP A 335 6.31 -7.40 -0.99
CA ASP A 335 5.71 -7.52 0.35
C ASP A 335 4.66 -8.64 0.50
N ASN A 336 4.15 -9.17 -0.60
CA ASN A 336 3.30 -10.37 -0.67
C ASN A 336 3.27 -10.91 -2.10
N GLY A 337 2.60 -12.05 -2.30
CA GLY A 337 2.37 -12.57 -3.66
C GLY A 337 1.50 -11.65 -4.53
N ALA A 338 1.40 -11.97 -5.81
CA ALA A 338 0.65 -11.19 -6.79
C ALA A 338 -0.82 -11.01 -6.37
N SER A 339 -1.40 -9.82 -6.58
CA SER A 339 -2.75 -9.51 -6.11
C SER A 339 -3.85 -9.98 -7.04
N ARG A 340 -5.00 -10.40 -6.50
CA ARG A 340 -6.18 -10.85 -7.24
C ARG A 340 -7.37 -9.87 -7.15
N GLU A 341 -7.15 -8.68 -6.64
CA GLU A 341 -8.22 -7.76 -6.20
C GLU A 341 -9.07 -7.18 -7.35
N GLY A 342 -8.60 -7.30 -8.60
CA GLY A 342 -9.40 -7.06 -9.80
C GLY A 342 -10.49 -8.10 -10.07
N GLY A 343 -10.54 -9.19 -9.29
CA GLY A 343 -11.58 -10.21 -9.37
C GLY A 343 -11.50 -11.06 -10.64
N LYS A 344 -12.66 -11.58 -11.08
CA LYS A 344 -12.74 -12.52 -12.20
C LYS A 344 -12.35 -11.89 -13.54
N ASP A 345 -12.79 -10.66 -13.78
CA ASP A 345 -12.68 -9.98 -15.07
C ASP A 345 -11.62 -8.87 -15.09
N GLY A 346 -11.01 -8.56 -13.95
CA GLY A 346 -10.20 -7.35 -13.81
C GLY A 346 -11.06 -6.08 -13.83
N ALA A 347 -10.39 -4.94 -13.85
CA ALA A 347 -10.99 -3.62 -13.88
C ALA A 347 -10.12 -2.66 -14.71
N VAL A 348 -10.71 -1.95 -15.66
CA VAL A 348 -10.07 -0.76 -16.29
C VAL A 348 -10.00 0.42 -15.32
N ASP A 349 -10.82 0.39 -14.27
CA ASP A 349 -10.97 1.46 -13.28
C ASP A 349 -11.09 0.84 -11.87
N THR A 350 -10.04 0.97 -11.06
CA THR A 350 -9.94 0.37 -9.72
C THR A 350 -10.98 0.87 -8.74
N ASN A 351 -11.63 2.01 -9.01
CA ASN A 351 -12.73 2.48 -8.18
C ASN A 351 -13.90 1.48 -8.22
N ALA A 352 -14.08 0.71 -9.31
CA ALA A 352 -15.11 -0.31 -9.42
C ALA A 352 -14.96 -1.42 -8.37
N PRO A 353 -13.85 -2.19 -8.32
CA PRO A 353 -13.65 -3.21 -7.29
C PRO A 353 -13.60 -2.62 -5.87
N TYR A 354 -12.95 -1.46 -5.64
CA TYR A 354 -12.91 -0.85 -4.31
C TYR A 354 -14.28 -0.36 -3.81
N SER A 355 -15.17 0.01 -4.72
CA SER A 355 -16.55 0.37 -4.39
C SER A 355 -17.49 -0.84 -4.27
N GLY A 356 -17.06 -2.04 -4.71
CA GLY A 356 -17.91 -3.22 -4.83
C GLY A 356 -18.94 -3.09 -5.96
N LEU A 357 -18.57 -2.42 -7.05
CA LEU A 357 -19.42 -2.11 -8.21
C LEU A 357 -18.81 -2.72 -9.48
N PRO A 358 -18.91 -4.05 -9.69
CA PRO A 358 -18.29 -4.71 -10.84
C PRO A 358 -18.86 -4.21 -12.16
N GLN A 359 -18.01 -4.10 -13.18
CA GLN A 359 -18.39 -3.70 -14.54
C GLN A 359 -18.32 -4.90 -15.50
N SER A 360 -19.25 -4.97 -16.45
CA SER A 360 -19.23 -6.01 -17.49
C SER A 360 -18.02 -5.84 -18.43
N VAL A 361 -17.58 -6.94 -19.06
CA VAL A 361 -16.49 -6.92 -20.05
C VAL A 361 -16.78 -5.90 -21.18
N ASP A 362 -18.02 -5.84 -21.66
CA ASP A 362 -18.44 -4.90 -22.72
C ASP A 362 -18.34 -3.43 -22.31
N GLU A 363 -18.62 -3.11 -21.04
CA GLU A 363 -18.46 -1.75 -20.50
C GLU A 363 -16.99 -1.37 -20.39
N GLN A 364 -16.16 -2.32 -19.94
CA GLN A 364 -14.72 -2.12 -19.80
C GLN A 364 -14.02 -1.96 -21.15
N LEU A 365 -14.40 -2.74 -22.16
CA LEU A 365 -13.82 -2.66 -23.52
C LEU A 365 -14.02 -1.30 -24.19
N LYS A 366 -15.11 -0.57 -23.86
CA LYS A 366 -15.32 0.80 -24.36
C LYS A 366 -14.27 1.80 -23.84
N ARG A 367 -13.51 1.41 -22.81
CA ARG A 367 -12.48 2.20 -22.14
C ARG A 367 -11.09 1.57 -22.30
N LEU A 368 -10.89 0.65 -23.24
CA LEU A 368 -9.61 -0.05 -23.41
C LEU A 368 -8.41 0.91 -23.52
N ASP A 369 -8.58 2.04 -24.22
CA ASP A 369 -7.56 3.06 -24.38
C ASP A 369 -7.18 3.80 -23.09
N HIS A 370 -7.99 3.69 -22.03
CA HIS A 370 -7.72 4.32 -20.74
C HIS A 370 -6.77 3.51 -19.87
N ILE A 371 -6.61 2.20 -20.13
CA ILE A 371 -5.76 1.32 -19.33
C ILE A 371 -4.33 1.89 -19.26
N GLY A 372 -3.80 2.02 -18.04
CA GLY A 372 -2.45 2.52 -17.80
C GLY A 372 -2.34 4.04 -17.71
N THR A 373 -3.45 4.76 -17.91
CA THR A 373 -3.48 6.24 -17.91
C THR A 373 -4.14 6.78 -16.63
N ARG A 374 -4.11 8.11 -16.47
CA ARG A 374 -4.85 8.87 -15.45
C ARG A 374 -6.39 8.66 -15.48
N HIS A 375 -6.94 8.02 -16.52
CA HIS A 375 -8.38 7.78 -16.68
C HIS A 375 -8.77 6.31 -16.58
N GLY A 376 -7.79 5.44 -16.31
CA GLY A 376 -7.95 4.00 -16.26
C GLY A 376 -6.89 3.36 -15.37
N GLY A 377 -6.95 3.70 -14.08
CA GLY A 377 -6.18 3.03 -13.04
C GLY A 377 -6.59 1.57 -12.95
N ALA A 378 -5.87 0.69 -13.64
CA ALA A 378 -6.33 -0.64 -13.97
C ALA A 378 -5.94 -1.71 -12.93
N HIS A 379 -6.61 -2.85 -12.97
CA HIS A 379 -6.24 -4.07 -12.26
C HIS A 379 -6.57 -5.30 -13.13
N TYR A 380 -5.66 -6.25 -13.24
CA TYR A 380 -5.87 -7.50 -14.00
C TYR A 380 -6.80 -8.51 -13.30
N PRO A 381 -7.34 -9.51 -14.02
CA PRO A 381 -8.07 -10.62 -13.42
C PRO A 381 -7.15 -11.58 -12.64
N GLN A 382 -7.76 -12.32 -11.71
CA GLN A 382 -7.12 -13.34 -10.85
C GLN A 382 -6.31 -14.43 -11.60
N GLY A 383 -6.59 -14.68 -12.88
CA GLY A 383 -5.81 -15.62 -13.69
C GLY A 383 -4.36 -15.14 -13.91
N TRP A 384 -4.16 -13.83 -14.05
CA TRP A 384 -2.82 -13.25 -14.17
C TRP A 384 -2.09 -13.19 -12.83
N ALA A 385 -2.80 -12.95 -11.72
CA ALA A 385 -2.21 -13.10 -10.38
C ALA A 385 -1.67 -14.53 -10.15
N MET A 386 -2.44 -15.54 -10.58
CA MET A 386 -2.01 -16.94 -10.54
C MET A 386 -0.77 -17.21 -11.43
N ALA A 387 -0.62 -16.52 -12.58
CA ALA A 387 0.60 -16.61 -13.39
C ALA A 387 1.80 -15.90 -12.75
N GLY A 388 1.57 -14.77 -12.08
CA GLY A 388 2.54 -14.03 -11.28
C GLY A 388 3.22 -14.88 -10.20
N ASN A 389 2.50 -15.85 -9.64
CA ASN A 389 2.98 -16.71 -8.56
C ASN A 389 3.45 -18.10 -9.00
N THR A 390 3.70 -18.32 -10.30
CA THR A 390 4.17 -19.62 -10.83
C THR A 390 5.42 -20.13 -10.09
N PRO A 391 5.48 -21.39 -9.62
CA PRO A 391 4.55 -22.49 -9.90
C PRO A 391 3.45 -22.69 -8.84
N PHE A 392 3.32 -21.77 -7.89
CA PHE A 392 2.55 -21.95 -6.67
C PHE A 392 1.04 -21.78 -6.84
N ARG A 393 0.31 -22.23 -5.82
CA ARG A 393 -1.15 -22.07 -5.68
C ARG A 393 -1.50 -20.73 -5.03
N ARG A 394 -2.66 -20.17 -5.39
CA ARG A 394 -3.21 -18.91 -4.86
C ARG A 394 -2.32 -17.69 -5.11
N TYR A 395 -2.49 -16.66 -4.28
CA TYR A 395 -2.06 -15.27 -4.45
C TYR A 395 -2.24 -14.52 -3.11
N LYS A 396 -1.98 -13.21 -3.09
CA LYS A 396 -2.24 -12.29 -1.95
C LYS A 396 -3.52 -12.63 -1.17
N GLN A 397 -3.51 -12.41 0.14
CA GLN A 397 -4.55 -12.76 1.12
C GLN A 397 -4.61 -14.27 1.50
N HIS A 398 -4.00 -15.16 0.72
CA HIS A 398 -3.98 -16.59 1.05
C HIS A 398 -2.66 -16.97 1.71
N VAL A 399 -2.71 -17.94 2.61
CA VAL A 399 -1.51 -18.44 3.28
C VAL A 399 -0.80 -19.53 2.47
N ASP A 400 -1.31 -19.99 1.32
CA ASP A 400 -0.58 -20.84 0.37
C ASP A 400 0.67 -20.14 -0.20
N LEU A 401 1.61 -20.88 -0.79
CA LEU A 401 2.88 -20.31 -1.27
C LEU A 401 2.69 -19.16 -2.27
N GLY A 402 1.64 -19.14 -3.09
CA GLY A 402 1.40 -18.01 -3.99
C GLY A 402 1.04 -16.71 -3.28
N GLY A 403 0.63 -16.74 -2.00
CA GLY A 403 0.43 -15.54 -1.20
C GLY A 403 1.63 -15.16 -0.31
N VAL A 404 2.42 -16.15 0.13
CA VAL A 404 3.49 -15.94 1.13
C VAL A 404 4.91 -16.12 0.60
N ARG A 405 5.14 -16.75 -0.56
CA ARG A 405 6.48 -16.90 -1.15
C ARG A 405 6.74 -15.69 -2.04
N SER A 406 7.79 -14.95 -1.72
CA SER A 406 8.12 -13.66 -2.36
C SER A 406 9.51 -13.72 -2.97
N PRO A 407 9.74 -13.08 -4.14
CA PRO A 407 11.07 -13.07 -4.72
C PRO A 407 11.97 -12.17 -3.86
N MET A 408 13.19 -12.62 -3.57
CA MET A 408 14.18 -11.77 -2.92
C MET A 408 15.53 -11.86 -3.62
N VAL A 409 16.08 -10.69 -3.93
CA VAL A 409 17.42 -10.50 -4.50
C VAL A 409 18.26 -9.71 -3.50
N VAL A 410 19.46 -10.18 -3.23
CA VAL A 410 20.42 -9.49 -2.35
C VAL A 410 21.70 -9.23 -3.13
N SER A 411 22.16 -7.98 -3.18
CA SER A 411 23.43 -7.60 -3.82
C SER A 411 24.23 -6.71 -2.89
N TRP A 412 25.50 -7.05 -2.68
CA TRP A 412 26.44 -6.23 -1.91
C TRP A 412 27.86 -6.48 -2.42
N PRO A 413 28.32 -5.74 -3.44
CA PRO A 413 29.56 -6.07 -4.14
C PRO A 413 30.81 -6.12 -3.24
N GLY A 414 30.88 -5.27 -2.21
CA GLY A 414 31.99 -5.24 -1.25
C GLY A 414 31.88 -6.24 -0.10
N GLY A 415 30.73 -6.89 0.09
CA GLY A 415 30.51 -7.81 1.22
C GLY A 415 30.00 -9.21 0.86
N ILE A 416 29.67 -9.48 -0.40
CA ILE A 416 29.30 -10.80 -0.91
C ILE A 416 30.25 -11.15 -2.06
N ALA A 417 31.04 -12.20 -1.88
CA ALA A 417 31.98 -12.68 -2.91
C ALA A 417 31.28 -13.49 -4.02
N SER A 418 30.17 -14.16 -3.68
CA SER A 418 29.34 -14.94 -4.60
C SER A 418 28.62 -14.06 -5.62
N THR A 419 28.52 -14.53 -6.86
CA THR A 419 27.84 -13.81 -7.95
C THR A 419 26.85 -14.71 -8.68
N GLY A 420 25.58 -14.31 -8.74
CA GLY A 420 24.55 -15.01 -9.50
C GLY A 420 24.06 -16.30 -8.85
N GLU A 421 24.44 -16.57 -7.60
CA GLU A 421 24.11 -17.81 -6.92
C GLU A 421 22.68 -17.83 -6.35
N VAL A 422 22.20 -19.02 -6.05
CA VAL A 422 20.87 -19.29 -5.50
C VAL A 422 20.99 -19.68 -4.03
N ARG A 423 20.01 -19.29 -3.21
CA ARG A 423 19.84 -19.67 -1.81
C ARG A 423 18.46 -20.32 -1.62
N THR A 424 18.46 -21.53 -1.10
CA THR A 424 17.26 -22.39 -0.96
C THR A 424 16.80 -22.56 0.49
N GLN A 425 17.56 -22.01 1.44
CA GLN A 425 17.22 -22.02 2.86
C GLN A 425 15.87 -21.38 3.10
N PHE A 426 15.04 -22.02 3.92
CA PHE A 426 13.83 -21.39 4.42
C PHE A 426 14.23 -20.09 5.13
N SER A 427 13.63 -18.98 4.71
CA SER A 427 13.78 -17.68 5.34
C SER A 427 12.45 -16.94 5.31
N HIS A 428 12.24 -16.05 6.25
CA HIS A 428 11.05 -15.21 6.33
C HIS A 428 11.47 -13.75 6.52
N VAL A 429 10.60 -12.80 6.18
CA VAL A 429 10.87 -11.37 6.29
C VAL A 429 11.25 -10.90 7.70
N ILE A 430 10.81 -11.61 8.75
CA ILE A 430 11.24 -11.33 10.13
C ILE A 430 12.75 -11.54 10.35
N ASP A 431 13.41 -12.30 9.47
CA ASP A 431 14.84 -12.57 9.54
C ASP A 431 15.67 -11.40 8.99
N LEU A 432 15.07 -10.43 8.30
CA LEU A 432 15.80 -9.32 7.66
C LEU A 432 16.28 -8.26 8.65
N ALA A 433 15.45 -7.83 9.62
CA ALA A 433 15.88 -6.89 10.66
C ALA A 433 17.11 -7.40 11.45
N PRO A 434 17.14 -8.62 12.00
CA PRO A 434 18.32 -9.14 12.69
C PRO A 434 19.51 -9.37 11.74
N THR A 435 19.27 -9.67 10.46
CA THR A 435 20.35 -9.75 9.45
C THR A 435 21.03 -8.40 9.25
N ILE A 436 20.24 -7.36 9.00
CA ILE A 436 20.73 -6.00 8.78
C ILE A 436 21.50 -5.49 10.01
N MET A 437 20.95 -5.70 11.22
CA MET A 437 21.63 -5.33 12.46
C MET A 437 22.97 -6.08 12.63
N SER A 438 22.99 -7.38 12.36
CA SER A 438 24.21 -8.20 12.43
C SER A 438 25.27 -7.72 11.45
N LEU A 439 24.91 -7.39 10.20
CA LEU A 439 25.83 -6.87 9.18
C LEU A 439 26.31 -5.45 9.48
N ALA A 440 25.53 -4.67 10.23
CA ALA A 440 25.94 -3.37 10.77
C ALA A 440 26.87 -3.49 12.01
N GLY A 441 27.23 -4.72 12.42
CA GLY A 441 28.11 -5.00 13.56
C GLY A 441 27.41 -4.83 14.92
N LEU A 442 26.10 -5.07 14.98
CA LEU A 442 25.28 -4.80 16.15
C LEU A 442 24.69 -6.10 16.73
N ASP A 443 24.77 -6.22 18.05
CA ASP A 443 23.94 -7.16 18.79
C ASP A 443 22.50 -6.65 18.81
N HIS A 444 21.51 -7.53 18.58
CA HIS A 444 20.11 -7.13 18.52
C HIS A 444 19.59 -6.75 19.92
N PRO A 445 19.23 -5.48 20.21
CA PRO A 445 18.99 -5.01 21.57
C PRO A 445 17.60 -5.35 22.14
N LEU A 446 16.71 -5.99 21.36
CA LEU A 446 15.29 -6.24 21.72
C LEU A 446 14.83 -7.67 21.38
N PRO A 447 13.69 -8.15 21.92
CA PRO A 447 13.11 -9.42 21.53
C PRO A 447 12.86 -9.46 20.02
N CYS A 448 13.39 -10.49 19.35
CA CYS A 448 13.26 -10.71 17.92
C CYS A 448 12.83 -12.16 17.72
N ASP A 449 11.81 -12.37 16.89
CA ASP A 449 11.33 -13.72 16.56
C ASP A 449 12.14 -14.30 15.39
N GLY A 450 12.63 -13.42 14.51
CA GLY A 450 13.55 -13.77 13.42
C GLY A 450 14.98 -14.00 13.89
N ARG A 451 15.78 -14.59 12.99
CA ARG A 451 17.21 -14.83 13.17
C ARG A 451 17.97 -14.49 11.89
N SER A 452 19.18 -13.95 12.06
CA SER A 452 20.00 -13.51 10.93
C SER A 452 20.26 -14.62 9.91
N ILE A 453 20.09 -14.31 8.63
CA ILE A 453 20.47 -15.14 7.48
C ILE A 453 21.85 -14.78 6.93
N ALA A 454 22.62 -13.91 7.60
CA ALA A 454 23.93 -13.46 7.12
C ALA A 454 24.89 -14.62 6.83
N SER A 455 24.80 -15.73 7.58
CA SER A 455 25.60 -16.95 7.32
C SER A 455 25.37 -17.54 5.91
N THR A 456 24.18 -17.34 5.35
CA THR A 456 23.84 -17.81 4.00
C THR A 456 24.54 -17.00 2.91
N PHE A 457 25.11 -15.83 3.21
CA PHE A 457 25.73 -14.98 2.18
C PHE A 457 26.98 -15.66 1.63
N ASP A 458 27.81 -16.20 2.52
CA ASP A 458 29.08 -16.88 2.19
C ASP A 458 28.94 -18.40 2.02
N ALA A 459 27.89 -19.01 2.59
CA ALA A 459 27.69 -20.46 2.59
C ALA A 459 26.32 -20.84 2.00
N ALA A 460 26.33 -21.32 0.76
CA ALA A 460 25.12 -21.75 0.05
C ALA A 460 24.43 -22.99 0.67
N ASP A 461 25.14 -23.73 1.53
CA ASP A 461 24.66 -24.91 2.27
C ASP A 461 24.41 -24.63 3.76
N ALA A 462 24.47 -23.36 4.19
CA ALA A 462 24.10 -22.99 5.56
C ALA A 462 22.67 -23.48 5.89
N PRO A 463 22.40 -23.90 7.14
CA PRO A 463 21.06 -24.32 7.53
C PRO A 463 20.10 -23.12 7.53
N ALA A 464 18.78 -23.41 7.48
CA ALA A 464 17.77 -22.41 7.77
C ALA A 464 18.02 -21.77 9.14
N PRO A 465 17.78 -20.46 9.31
CA PRO A 465 18.10 -19.77 10.56
C PRO A 465 17.20 -20.23 11.72
N ARG A 466 16.03 -20.80 11.40
CA ARG A 466 14.98 -21.24 12.33
C ARG A 466 14.31 -22.51 11.80
N ALA A 467 13.70 -23.26 12.72
CA ALA A 467 13.02 -24.52 12.43
C ALA A 467 11.51 -24.38 12.23
N THR A 468 10.89 -23.24 12.61
CA THR A 468 9.43 -23.07 12.58
C THR A 468 9.03 -21.67 12.16
N GLN A 469 7.97 -21.55 11.35
CA GLN A 469 7.26 -20.31 11.06
C GLN A 469 5.78 -20.60 10.85
N TYR A 470 4.90 -19.78 11.43
CA TYR A 470 3.45 -19.85 11.21
C TYR A 470 2.96 -18.67 10.36
N TRP A 471 1.76 -18.82 9.79
CA TRP A 471 0.98 -17.78 9.15
C TRP A 471 -0.49 -17.88 9.58
N GLU A 472 -1.14 -16.71 9.65
CA GLU A 472 -2.59 -16.60 9.78
C GLU A 472 -3.05 -15.33 9.07
N ASN A 473 -4.08 -15.44 8.24
CA ASN A 473 -4.76 -14.30 7.64
C ASN A 473 -6.21 -14.66 7.30
N LEU A 474 -7.16 -13.83 7.74
CA LEU A 474 -8.60 -14.02 7.50
C LEU A 474 -9.11 -15.43 7.88
N GLY A 475 -8.51 -16.03 8.92
CA GLY A 475 -8.83 -17.38 9.35
C GLY A 475 -8.09 -18.49 8.58
N HIS A 476 -7.49 -18.21 7.43
CA HIS A 476 -6.59 -19.16 6.75
C HIS A 476 -5.31 -19.34 7.56
N ARG A 477 -4.78 -20.57 7.63
CA ARG A 477 -3.67 -20.92 8.54
C ARG A 477 -2.64 -21.80 7.86
N ALA A 478 -1.37 -21.54 8.17
CA ALA A 478 -0.28 -22.40 7.73
C ALA A 478 0.84 -22.46 8.76
N ILE A 479 1.60 -23.54 8.76
CA ILE A 479 2.84 -23.69 9.52
C ILE A 479 3.87 -24.45 8.70
N TRP A 480 5.10 -23.95 8.71
CA TRP A 480 6.28 -24.66 8.24
C TRP A 480 7.09 -25.12 9.44
N HIS A 481 7.52 -26.38 9.45
CA HIS A 481 8.39 -26.94 10.47
C HIS A 481 9.35 -27.97 9.85
N GLU A 482 10.66 -27.70 9.89
CA GLU A 482 11.71 -28.63 9.47
C GLU A 482 11.44 -29.34 8.13
N GLY A 483 11.14 -28.57 7.09
CA GLY A 483 10.89 -29.09 5.74
C GLY A 483 9.44 -29.48 5.45
N TRP A 484 8.58 -29.57 6.47
CA TRP A 484 7.16 -29.88 6.32
C TRP A 484 6.30 -28.63 6.38
N ARG A 485 5.21 -28.60 5.60
CA ARG A 485 4.24 -27.51 5.62
C ARG A 485 2.81 -28.02 5.69
N ALA A 486 2.07 -27.57 6.69
CA ALA A 486 0.64 -27.80 6.81
C ALA A 486 -0.10 -26.50 6.51
N VAL A 487 -1.15 -26.57 5.69
CA VAL A 487 -1.93 -25.39 5.28
C VAL A 487 -3.41 -25.69 5.18
N THR A 488 -4.24 -24.74 5.58
CA THR A 488 -5.69 -24.81 5.42
C THR A 488 -6.29 -23.47 5.02
N GLU A 489 -7.35 -23.55 4.22
CA GLU A 489 -8.19 -22.41 3.88
C GLU A 489 -9.47 -22.47 4.71
N HIS A 490 -9.75 -21.40 5.45
CA HIS A 490 -10.99 -21.26 6.19
C HIS A 490 -12.10 -20.65 5.34
N ARG A 491 -13.33 -21.16 5.54
CA ARG A 491 -14.54 -20.55 5.01
C ARG A 491 -15.27 -19.81 6.13
N GLN A 492 -15.51 -18.52 5.92
CA GLN A 492 -16.20 -17.67 6.87
C GLN A 492 -17.49 -18.30 7.42
N GLY A 493 -17.60 -18.31 8.75
CA GLY A 493 -18.76 -18.77 9.51
C GLY A 493 -18.74 -20.27 9.83
N ASP A 494 -17.85 -21.05 9.23
CA ASP A 494 -17.69 -22.47 9.55
C ASP A 494 -16.89 -22.63 10.86
N ALA A 495 -16.96 -23.81 11.48
CA ALA A 495 -16.12 -24.10 12.64
C ALA A 495 -14.68 -24.34 12.18
N TYR A 496 -13.72 -23.74 12.89
CA TYR A 496 -12.30 -23.87 12.56
C TYR A 496 -11.78 -25.31 12.64
N GLU A 497 -12.44 -26.17 13.41
CA GLU A 497 -12.16 -27.60 13.56
C GLU A 497 -12.57 -28.42 12.34
N ASP A 498 -13.47 -27.89 11.50
CA ASP A 498 -13.99 -28.54 10.30
C ASP A 498 -13.15 -28.22 9.05
N ASP A 499 -12.17 -27.31 9.18
CA ASP A 499 -11.28 -26.90 8.11
C ASP A 499 -10.44 -28.08 7.59
N ASN A 500 -10.37 -28.22 6.27
CA ASN A 500 -9.58 -29.28 5.64
C ASN A 500 -8.10 -28.87 5.54
N TRP A 501 -7.22 -29.57 6.26
CA TRP A 501 -5.79 -29.34 6.20
C TRP A 501 -5.12 -30.20 5.12
N ARG A 502 -4.19 -29.58 4.40
CA ARG A 502 -3.28 -30.21 3.44
C ARG A 502 -1.88 -30.26 4.06
N LEU A 503 -1.11 -31.28 3.73
CA LEU A 503 0.27 -31.45 4.21
C LEU A 503 1.21 -31.65 3.01
N TYR A 504 2.39 -31.02 3.08
CA TYR A 504 3.40 -31.05 2.02
C TYR A 504 4.81 -31.25 2.59
N ASP A 505 5.61 -32.06 1.91
CA ASP A 505 7.07 -32.10 2.06
C ASP A 505 7.68 -31.06 1.12
N THR A 506 8.14 -29.94 1.67
CA THR A 506 8.66 -28.81 0.88
C THR A 506 10.07 -29.03 0.35
N GLU A 507 10.77 -30.08 0.81
CA GLU A 507 12.08 -30.46 0.27
C GLU A 507 11.92 -31.31 -1.01
N GLY A 508 10.92 -32.20 -1.03
CA GLY A 508 10.58 -33.04 -2.18
C GLY A 508 9.62 -32.40 -3.18
N ASP A 509 8.71 -31.53 -2.73
CA ASP A 509 7.70 -30.87 -3.55
C ASP A 509 7.79 -29.35 -3.42
N PHE A 510 8.63 -28.76 -4.26
CA PHE A 510 8.87 -27.30 -4.31
C PHE A 510 7.58 -26.49 -4.46
N SER A 511 6.57 -27.04 -5.12
CA SER A 511 5.37 -26.33 -5.60
C SER A 511 4.12 -26.54 -4.73
N GLU A 512 4.16 -27.48 -3.78
CA GLU A 512 2.98 -27.96 -3.02
C GLU A 512 1.86 -28.51 -3.93
N SER A 513 2.27 -29.30 -4.91
CA SER A 513 1.38 -29.98 -5.86
C SER A 513 0.80 -31.29 -5.31
N GLN A 514 1.48 -31.96 -4.38
CA GLN A 514 1.15 -33.30 -3.88
C GLN A 514 0.78 -33.28 -2.39
N ASP A 515 -0.52 -33.25 -2.10
CA ASP A 515 -1.02 -33.33 -0.72
C ASP A 515 -0.80 -34.74 -0.16
N CYS A 516 -0.04 -34.82 0.94
CA CYS A 516 0.27 -36.06 1.65
C CYS A 516 -0.47 -36.22 3.00
N ALA A 517 -1.47 -35.38 3.29
CA ALA A 517 -2.25 -35.42 4.53
C ALA A 517 -2.87 -36.80 4.84
N GLY A 518 -3.35 -37.50 3.82
CA GLY A 518 -3.94 -38.84 3.96
C GLY A 518 -2.91 -39.94 4.21
N GLN A 519 -1.66 -39.71 3.81
CA GLN A 519 -0.53 -40.64 3.94
C GLN A 519 0.17 -40.45 5.30
N GLU A 520 0.25 -39.22 5.80
CA GLU A 520 0.95 -38.86 7.03
C GLU A 520 0.02 -38.15 8.06
N PRO A 521 -1.08 -38.80 8.51
CA PRO A 521 -2.09 -38.16 9.36
C PRO A 521 -1.58 -37.81 10.78
N ASP A 522 -0.65 -38.59 11.32
CA ASP A 522 -0.05 -38.32 12.64
C ASP A 522 0.84 -37.08 12.61
N LEU A 523 1.64 -36.93 11.55
CA LEU A 523 2.46 -35.74 11.33
C LEU A 523 1.59 -34.51 11.10
N LEU A 524 0.51 -34.63 10.31
CA LEU A 524 -0.44 -33.52 10.14
C LEU A 524 -1.02 -33.08 11.49
N LYS A 525 -1.43 -34.02 12.34
CA LYS A 525 -1.93 -33.71 13.68
C LYS A 525 -0.89 -33.00 14.54
N GLU A 526 0.37 -33.41 14.46
CA GLU A 526 1.48 -32.73 15.13
C GLU A 526 1.64 -31.29 14.64
N MET A 527 1.64 -31.08 13.31
CA MET A 527 1.75 -29.77 12.68
C MET A 527 0.61 -28.84 13.11
N ILE A 528 -0.64 -29.33 13.13
CA ILE A 528 -1.79 -28.56 13.63
C ILE A 528 -1.60 -28.18 15.10
N GLY A 529 -1.14 -29.12 15.94
CA GLY A 529 -0.84 -28.85 17.34
C GLY A 529 0.24 -27.77 17.54
N ARG A 530 1.31 -27.82 16.73
CA ARG A 530 2.36 -26.80 16.71
C ARG A 530 1.83 -25.44 16.26
N TRP A 531 0.95 -25.40 15.26
CA TRP A 531 0.33 -24.16 14.82
C TRP A 531 -0.42 -23.48 15.97
N TRP A 532 -1.19 -24.23 16.76
CA TRP A 532 -1.89 -23.67 17.93
C TRP A 532 -0.94 -23.18 19.03
N GLN A 533 0.19 -23.86 19.26
CA GLN A 533 1.21 -23.41 20.21
C GLN A 533 1.85 -22.09 19.76
N GLU A 534 2.19 -21.97 18.48
CA GLU A 534 2.70 -20.72 17.90
C GLU A 534 1.65 -19.62 17.94
N ALA A 535 0.38 -19.96 17.70
CA ALA A 535 -0.73 -19.02 17.76
C ALA A 535 -0.90 -18.41 19.15
N GLU A 536 -0.80 -19.21 20.21
CA GLU A 536 -0.82 -18.75 21.60
C GLU A 536 0.44 -17.93 21.94
N ALA A 537 1.63 -18.40 21.54
CA ALA A 537 2.89 -17.74 21.84
C ALA A 537 3.04 -16.36 21.17
N ASN A 538 2.41 -16.16 20.02
CA ASN A 538 2.53 -14.94 19.22
C ASN A 538 1.26 -14.08 19.20
N ASN A 539 0.34 -14.28 20.16
CA ASN A 539 -0.91 -13.51 20.29
C ASN A 539 -1.78 -13.51 19.01
N VAL A 540 -1.89 -14.63 18.30
CA VAL A 540 -2.73 -14.73 17.10
C VAL A 540 -4.22 -14.63 17.43
N LEU A 541 -4.62 -15.01 18.65
CA LEU A 541 -6.01 -15.11 19.08
C LEU A 541 -6.61 -13.76 19.51
N PRO A 542 -7.94 -13.54 19.33
CA PRO A 542 -8.88 -14.45 18.68
C PRO A 542 -8.66 -14.51 17.16
N LEU A 543 -9.03 -15.64 16.56
CA LEU A 543 -9.18 -15.72 15.11
C LEU A 543 -10.42 -14.94 14.67
N ASP A 544 -10.29 -14.29 13.52
CA ASP A 544 -11.27 -13.40 12.91
C ASP A 544 -11.34 -13.71 11.41
N ASP A 545 -12.46 -14.27 11.01
CA ASP A 545 -12.78 -14.77 9.67
C ASP A 545 -13.62 -13.78 8.86
N ARG A 546 -13.82 -12.55 9.35
CA ARG A 546 -14.47 -11.49 8.58
C ARG A 546 -13.71 -11.24 7.29
N THR A 547 -14.42 -11.12 6.18
CA THR A 547 -13.83 -10.83 4.87
C THR A 547 -13.11 -9.49 4.84
N LEU A 548 -12.18 -9.33 3.89
CA LEU A 548 -11.51 -8.05 3.59
C LEU A 548 -12.51 -6.88 3.52
N VAL A 549 -13.62 -7.06 2.79
CA VAL A 549 -14.64 -6.02 2.62
C VAL A 549 -15.35 -5.69 3.94
N GLN A 550 -15.63 -6.68 4.79
CA GLN A 550 -16.23 -6.43 6.10
C GLN A 550 -15.28 -5.70 7.06
N LEU A 551 -13.99 -6.07 7.05
CA LEU A 551 -12.97 -5.43 7.89
C LEU A 551 -12.72 -3.98 7.44
N LEU A 552 -12.55 -3.74 6.14
CA LEU A 552 -12.34 -2.39 5.61
C LEU A 552 -13.57 -1.48 5.74
N ARG A 553 -14.78 -2.05 5.78
CA ARG A 553 -16.02 -1.29 6.00
C ARG A 553 -16.39 -1.18 7.48
N ALA A 554 -15.67 -1.85 8.37
CA ALA A 554 -15.90 -1.71 9.81
C ALA A 554 -15.58 -0.26 10.20
N ARG A 555 -16.53 0.41 10.82
CA ARG A 555 -16.37 1.80 11.25
C ARG A 555 -15.84 1.82 12.68
N PRO A 556 -14.56 2.15 12.91
CA PRO A 556 -14.06 2.22 14.27
C PRO A 556 -14.70 3.44 14.98
N PRO A 557 -14.92 3.39 16.30
CA PRO A 557 -15.57 4.47 17.04
C PRO A 557 -14.65 5.69 17.30
N ILE A 558 -13.67 5.94 16.41
CA ILE A 558 -12.61 6.95 16.57
C ILE A 558 -12.38 7.71 15.25
N GLY A 559 -11.65 8.83 15.34
CA GLY A 559 -11.32 9.65 14.18
C GLY A 559 -12.44 10.58 13.71
N LEU A 560 -12.36 11.03 12.47
CA LEU A 560 -13.39 11.90 11.85
C LEU A 560 -14.64 11.10 11.45
N MET A 561 -14.47 9.84 11.02
CA MET A 561 -15.58 8.97 10.61
C MET A 561 -16.62 8.76 11.71
N SER A 562 -16.22 8.76 12.98
CA SER A 562 -17.10 8.55 14.13
C SER A 562 -17.85 9.80 14.60
N ARG A 563 -17.69 10.94 13.92
CA ARG A 563 -18.38 12.18 14.27
C ARG A 563 -19.62 12.39 13.41
N ASP A 564 -20.69 12.85 14.05
CA ASP A 564 -21.95 13.18 13.37
C ASP A 564 -21.88 14.55 12.71
N ARG A 565 -21.04 15.44 13.22
CA ARG A 565 -20.91 16.81 12.73
C ARG A 565 -19.46 17.26 12.65
N LEU A 566 -19.09 17.81 11.50
CA LEU A 566 -17.79 18.40 11.22
C LEU A 566 -17.96 19.85 10.80
N VAL A 567 -17.05 20.72 11.25
CA VAL A 567 -17.05 22.15 10.89
C VAL A 567 -15.67 22.52 10.38
N PHE A 568 -15.60 22.78 9.08
CA PHE A 568 -14.43 23.28 8.39
C PHE A 568 -14.49 24.79 8.22
N ARG A 569 -13.33 25.38 7.94
CA ARG A 569 -13.15 26.81 7.67
C ARG A 569 -12.24 26.97 6.45
N PRO A 570 -12.48 27.98 5.60
CA PRO A 570 -11.60 28.22 4.45
C PRO A 570 -10.16 28.48 4.88
N GLY A 571 -9.22 27.88 4.14
CA GLY A 571 -7.78 27.95 4.46
C GLY A 571 -7.29 26.96 5.52
N GLN A 572 -8.13 26.02 5.95
CA GLN A 572 -7.66 24.82 6.64
C GLN A 572 -6.93 23.88 5.67
N SER A 573 -6.12 22.98 6.23
CA SER A 573 -5.41 21.94 5.48
C SER A 573 -6.37 20.92 4.85
N HIS A 574 -5.89 20.28 3.78
CA HIS A 574 -6.52 19.11 3.15
C HIS A 574 -6.96 18.07 4.17
N VAL A 575 -8.12 17.46 3.94
CA VAL A 575 -8.62 16.33 4.73
C VAL A 575 -8.29 15.04 3.99
N PRO A 576 -7.36 14.20 4.51
CA PRO A 576 -6.90 13.04 3.76
C PRO A 576 -7.98 12.02 3.47
N ILE A 577 -7.82 11.23 2.41
CA ILE A 577 -8.77 10.17 2.06
C ILE A 577 -8.94 9.14 3.18
N SER A 578 -7.87 8.88 3.92
CA SER A 578 -7.81 7.98 5.08
C SER A 578 -8.71 8.42 6.25
N SER A 579 -9.26 9.63 6.21
CA SER A 579 -10.31 10.08 7.14
C SER A 579 -11.60 9.25 7.00
N MET A 580 -11.79 8.59 5.87
CA MET A 580 -12.95 7.77 5.50
C MET A 580 -14.28 8.55 5.50
N ILE A 581 -14.22 9.86 5.25
CA ILE A 581 -15.42 10.73 5.12
C ILE A 581 -15.58 11.32 3.71
N ALA A 582 -14.69 10.99 2.78
CA ALA A 582 -14.69 11.51 1.41
C ALA A 582 -15.80 10.89 0.52
N GLY A 583 -16.36 9.75 0.93
CA GLY A 583 -17.37 9.03 0.18
C GLY A 583 -18.72 9.74 0.05
N SER A 584 -19.56 9.21 -0.85
CA SER A 584 -20.93 9.68 -1.13
C SER A 584 -22.01 8.69 -0.68
N GLU A 585 -21.61 7.64 0.03
CA GLU A 585 -22.46 6.56 0.50
C GLU A 585 -23.18 6.88 1.82
N ARG A 586 -22.71 7.87 2.59
CA ARG A 586 -23.43 8.37 3.77
C ARG A 586 -24.42 9.45 3.36
N SER A 587 -25.63 9.38 3.91
CA SER A 587 -26.52 10.54 3.90
C SER A 587 -25.87 11.67 4.67
N MET A 588 -25.88 12.88 4.11
CA MET A 588 -25.23 14.05 4.71
C MET A 588 -25.91 15.35 4.30
N VAL A 589 -25.78 16.37 5.13
CA VAL A 589 -26.09 17.76 4.80
C VAL A 589 -24.80 18.56 4.87
N VAL A 590 -24.45 19.20 3.76
CA VAL A 590 -23.28 20.07 3.65
C VAL A 590 -23.76 21.50 3.53
N THR A 591 -23.35 22.37 4.47
CA THR A 591 -23.80 23.77 4.55
C THR A 591 -22.60 24.71 4.61
N ALA A 592 -22.46 25.57 3.60
CA ALA A 592 -21.56 26.72 3.60
C ALA A 592 -22.27 27.94 4.18
N SER A 593 -21.65 28.60 5.16
CA SER A 593 -22.13 29.84 5.76
C SER A 593 -21.32 31.03 5.24
N PHE A 594 -22.02 32.10 4.86
CA PHE A 594 -21.44 33.30 4.33
C PHE A 594 -21.78 34.53 5.17
N ARG A 595 -20.82 35.44 5.31
CA ARG A 595 -21.00 36.77 5.90
C ARG A 595 -20.60 37.84 4.91
N ASP A 596 -21.39 38.91 4.83
CA ASP A 596 -21.11 40.08 4.00
C ASP A 596 -20.80 39.73 2.53
N ARG A 597 -21.42 38.66 2.01
CA ARG A 597 -21.20 38.15 0.65
C ARG A 597 -21.54 39.22 -0.39
N ALA A 598 -20.65 39.49 -1.32
CA ALA A 598 -20.93 40.38 -2.45
C ALA A 598 -21.58 39.64 -3.63
N ALA A 599 -22.33 40.36 -4.46
CA ALA A 599 -22.80 39.81 -5.73
C ALA A 599 -21.61 39.50 -6.66
N GLY A 600 -21.64 38.37 -7.36
CA GLY A 600 -20.56 37.91 -8.24
C GLY A 600 -19.40 37.22 -7.53
N GLU A 601 -19.50 36.96 -6.22
CA GLU A 601 -18.56 36.04 -5.55
C GLU A 601 -18.87 34.59 -5.94
N ASP A 602 -17.97 34.07 -6.78
CA ASP A 602 -17.97 32.73 -7.36
C ASP A 602 -16.73 31.96 -6.90
N GLY A 603 -16.78 30.63 -6.97
CA GLY A 603 -15.69 29.73 -6.59
C GLY A 603 -16.16 28.42 -5.96
N VAL A 604 -15.22 27.53 -5.71
CA VAL A 604 -15.47 26.22 -5.08
C VAL A 604 -15.69 26.37 -3.58
N LEU A 605 -16.76 25.74 -3.07
CA LEU A 605 -17.06 25.72 -1.63
C LEU A 605 -16.46 24.47 -0.96
N VAL A 606 -16.63 23.31 -1.60
CA VAL A 606 -16.04 22.04 -1.16
C VAL A 606 -15.89 21.11 -2.35
N SER A 607 -14.77 20.40 -2.43
CA SER A 607 -14.61 19.23 -3.30
C SER A 607 -14.17 18.01 -2.49
N SER A 608 -14.52 16.83 -2.99
CA SER A 608 -14.10 15.53 -2.47
C SER A 608 -13.75 14.64 -3.65
N GLY A 609 -12.51 14.15 -3.70
CA GLY A 609 -12.01 13.35 -4.81
C GLY A 609 -11.44 14.16 -5.98
N ASP A 610 -11.43 13.56 -7.17
CA ASP A 610 -10.76 14.06 -8.38
C ASP A 610 -11.60 13.77 -9.65
N ALA A 611 -11.01 13.96 -10.84
CA ALA A 611 -11.68 13.76 -12.12
C ALA A 611 -12.06 12.30 -12.41
N GLN A 612 -11.43 11.33 -11.75
CA GLN A 612 -11.76 9.90 -11.88
C GLN A 612 -12.98 9.52 -11.04
N GLY A 613 -13.18 10.21 -9.91
CA GLY A 613 -14.40 10.12 -9.12
C GLY A 613 -14.39 11.07 -7.93
N GLY A 614 -15.55 11.66 -7.66
CA GLY A 614 -15.68 12.71 -6.65
C GLY A 614 -17.00 13.46 -6.68
N TYR A 615 -17.13 14.44 -5.80
CA TYR A 615 -18.17 15.46 -5.88
C TYR A 615 -17.61 16.85 -5.58
N VAL A 616 -18.26 17.87 -6.12
CA VAL A 616 -17.90 19.27 -5.88
C VAL A 616 -19.13 20.15 -5.80
N LEU A 617 -19.12 21.09 -4.85
CA LEU A 617 -20.10 22.15 -4.69
C LEU A 617 -19.40 23.49 -4.95
N TYR A 618 -19.92 24.27 -5.88
CA TYR A 618 -19.34 25.55 -6.26
C TYR A 618 -20.41 26.60 -6.59
N VAL A 619 -20.01 27.87 -6.61
CA VAL A 619 -20.84 28.99 -7.05
C VAL A 619 -20.28 29.49 -8.38
N MET A 620 -21.13 29.59 -9.39
CA MET A 620 -20.77 30.12 -10.72
C MET A 620 -21.93 30.95 -11.25
N ASP A 621 -21.64 32.15 -11.75
CA ASP A 621 -22.63 33.15 -12.13
C ASP A 621 -23.64 33.44 -11.00
N GLY A 622 -23.15 33.42 -9.75
CA GLY A 622 -23.95 33.58 -8.53
C GLY A 622 -24.91 32.43 -8.23
N ARG A 623 -24.90 31.32 -8.97
CA ARG A 623 -25.75 30.15 -8.74
C ARG A 623 -24.97 29.02 -8.09
N LEU A 624 -25.59 28.35 -7.12
CA LEU A 624 -25.05 27.15 -6.52
C LEU A 624 -25.13 25.98 -7.51
N SER A 625 -24.03 25.26 -7.69
CA SER A 625 -23.93 24.11 -8.58
C SER A 625 -23.25 22.95 -7.85
N PHE A 626 -23.81 21.76 -8.01
CA PHE A 626 -23.24 20.51 -7.51
C PHE A 626 -22.94 19.60 -8.69
N GLU A 627 -21.80 18.95 -8.64
CA GLU A 627 -21.39 17.95 -9.62
C GLU A 627 -20.88 16.70 -8.92
N HIS A 628 -21.24 15.52 -9.42
CA HIS A 628 -20.79 14.22 -8.94
C HIS A 628 -20.33 13.36 -10.13
N VAL A 629 -19.21 12.67 -9.94
CA VAL A 629 -18.57 11.82 -10.95
C VAL A 629 -18.27 10.48 -10.29
N GLN A 630 -18.73 9.38 -10.89
CA GLN A 630 -18.35 8.03 -10.47
C GLN A 630 -18.55 7.03 -11.60
N LEU A 631 -17.50 6.25 -11.93
CA LEU A 631 -17.56 5.13 -12.90
C LEU A 631 -18.23 5.50 -14.24
N GLY A 632 -17.90 6.68 -14.77
CA GLY A 632 -18.44 7.18 -16.04
C GLY A 632 -19.81 7.86 -15.93
N HIS A 633 -20.46 7.85 -14.77
CA HIS A 633 -21.65 8.65 -14.50
C HIS A 633 -21.24 10.05 -14.07
N ARG A 634 -21.80 11.08 -14.72
CA ARG A 634 -21.66 12.49 -14.33
C ARG A 634 -23.05 13.09 -14.10
N VAL A 635 -23.25 13.68 -12.93
CA VAL A 635 -24.51 14.32 -12.53
C VAL A 635 -24.21 15.77 -12.19
N VAL A 636 -24.89 16.70 -12.87
CA VAL A 636 -24.82 18.13 -12.61
C VAL A 636 -26.18 18.63 -12.14
N CYS A 637 -26.21 19.35 -11.02
CA CYS A 637 -27.40 20.01 -10.49
C CYS A 637 -27.09 21.49 -10.31
N VAL A 638 -27.90 22.37 -10.89
CA VAL A 638 -27.73 23.83 -10.82
C VAL A 638 -28.96 24.44 -10.16
N ALA A 639 -28.74 25.39 -9.24
CA ALA A 639 -29.81 26.09 -8.55
C ALA A 639 -30.62 26.99 -9.50
N ASP A 640 -31.95 26.98 -9.32
CA ASP A 640 -32.89 27.80 -10.05
C ASP A 640 -32.84 29.29 -9.67
N ALA A 641 -32.21 29.61 -8.55
CA ALA A 641 -32.03 30.96 -8.02
C ALA A 641 -30.54 31.31 -7.81
N VAL A 642 -30.24 32.61 -7.90
CA VAL A 642 -28.94 33.17 -7.49
C VAL A 642 -28.87 33.30 -5.97
N LEU A 643 -27.68 33.11 -5.40
CA LEU A 643 -27.41 33.36 -3.99
C LEU A 643 -27.52 34.86 -3.68
N PRO A 644 -28.19 35.25 -2.60
CA PRO A 644 -28.30 36.66 -2.21
C PRO A 644 -26.94 37.22 -1.76
N SER A 645 -26.84 38.54 -1.74
CA SER A 645 -25.75 39.24 -1.05
C SER A 645 -26.04 39.35 0.46
N GLY A 646 -24.98 39.55 1.26
CA GLY A 646 -25.06 39.64 2.72
C GLY A 646 -24.86 38.29 3.41
N THR A 647 -25.45 38.14 4.60
CA THR A 647 -25.36 36.89 5.37
C THR A 647 -26.36 35.87 4.82
N CYS A 648 -25.88 34.71 4.42
CA CYS A 648 -26.72 33.61 3.95
C CYS A 648 -26.03 32.25 4.15
N GLU A 649 -26.80 31.17 4.00
CA GLU A 649 -26.30 29.80 4.01
C GLU A 649 -26.69 29.11 2.70
N ALA A 650 -25.81 28.29 2.13
CA ALA A 650 -26.10 27.52 0.93
C ALA A 650 -25.38 26.17 0.99
N GLY A 651 -25.92 25.16 0.33
CA GLY A 651 -25.42 23.80 0.52
C GLY A 651 -26.15 22.74 -0.27
N PHE A 652 -25.93 21.49 0.12
CA PHE A 652 -26.69 20.37 -0.40
C PHE A 652 -27.07 19.38 0.71
N ALA A 653 -28.18 18.68 0.51
CA ALA A 653 -28.50 17.45 1.21
C ALA A 653 -28.37 16.27 0.24
N LEU A 654 -27.55 15.28 0.62
CA LEU A 654 -27.41 14.01 -0.07
C LEU A 654 -28.11 12.94 0.76
N HIS A 655 -29.05 12.23 0.14
CA HIS A 655 -29.82 11.17 0.78
C HIS A 655 -29.56 9.86 0.07
N ASN A 656 -28.82 8.96 0.71
CA ASN A 656 -28.57 7.64 0.17
C ASN A 656 -29.88 6.85 0.10
N ARG A 657 -30.14 6.24 -1.06
CA ARG A 657 -31.23 5.34 -1.37
C ARG A 657 -30.67 3.96 -1.64
N ASN A 658 -31.05 3.01 -0.78
CA ASN A 658 -30.76 1.58 -0.93
C ASN A 658 -29.27 1.24 -1.03
N GLY A 659 -28.37 2.07 -0.49
CA GLY A 659 -26.93 1.80 -0.39
C GLY A 659 -26.11 2.05 -1.67
N HIS A 660 -26.76 2.34 -2.80
CA HIS A 660 -26.08 2.41 -4.10
C HIS A 660 -26.42 3.64 -4.94
N SER A 661 -27.42 4.43 -4.56
CA SER A 661 -27.83 5.63 -5.29
C SER A 661 -28.16 6.73 -4.29
N ALA A 662 -28.26 7.98 -4.73
CA ALA A 662 -28.69 9.05 -3.85
C ALA A 662 -29.59 10.07 -4.56
N GLU A 663 -30.40 10.76 -3.76
CA GLU A 663 -30.99 12.03 -4.17
C GLU A 663 -30.14 13.17 -3.63
N ILE A 664 -29.86 14.16 -4.49
CA ILE A 664 -29.17 15.39 -4.11
C ILE A 664 -30.18 16.53 -4.19
N VAL A 665 -30.23 17.36 -3.15
CA VAL A 665 -31.08 18.56 -3.08
C VAL A 665 -30.20 19.76 -2.77
N LEU A 666 -30.21 20.77 -3.63
CA LEU A 666 -29.53 22.03 -3.38
C LEU A 666 -30.37 22.91 -2.47
N LEU A 667 -29.70 23.55 -1.50
CA LEU A 667 -30.32 24.32 -0.43
C LEU A 667 -29.80 25.75 -0.41
N HIS A 668 -30.71 26.69 -0.17
CA HIS A 668 -30.42 28.06 0.26
C HIS A 668 -31.18 28.30 1.58
N GLY A 669 -30.45 28.37 2.68
CA GLY A 669 -31.00 28.21 4.02
C GLY A 669 -31.85 26.94 4.07
N ARG A 670 -33.15 27.10 4.38
CA ARG A 670 -34.11 25.99 4.46
C ARG A 670 -34.84 25.69 3.14
N ARG A 671 -34.60 26.49 2.10
CA ARG A 671 -35.33 26.40 0.83
C ARG A 671 -34.60 25.48 -0.15
N ARG A 672 -35.33 24.54 -0.75
CA ARG A 672 -34.90 23.79 -1.92
C ARG A 672 -34.82 24.70 -3.15
N VAL A 673 -33.67 24.68 -3.81
CA VAL A 673 -33.38 25.48 -5.03
C VAL A 673 -32.91 24.62 -6.21
N GLY A 674 -32.78 23.30 -6.03
CA GLY A 674 -32.41 22.38 -7.09
C GLY A 674 -32.47 20.94 -6.59
N SER A 675 -32.51 19.98 -7.51
CA SER A 675 -32.39 18.56 -7.17
C SER A 675 -31.95 17.72 -8.36
N ALA A 676 -31.25 16.63 -8.10
CA ALA A 676 -30.93 15.62 -9.10
C ALA A 676 -30.88 14.22 -8.45
N ARG A 677 -30.71 13.19 -9.28
CA ARG A 677 -30.49 11.82 -8.83
C ARG A 677 -29.08 11.38 -9.19
N ILE A 678 -28.35 10.91 -8.18
CA ILE A 678 -27.05 10.25 -8.33
C ILE A 678 -27.33 8.76 -8.54
N PRO A 679 -26.96 8.18 -9.69
CA PRO A 679 -27.25 6.78 -9.99
C PRO A 679 -26.38 5.81 -9.18
N VAL A 680 -25.17 6.25 -8.80
CA VAL A 680 -24.14 5.42 -8.18
C VAL A 680 -23.47 6.21 -7.05
N THR A 681 -23.51 5.69 -5.82
CA THR A 681 -22.74 6.19 -4.67
C THR A 681 -21.66 5.19 -4.28
N ALA A 682 -20.56 5.66 -3.72
CA ALA A 682 -19.46 4.82 -3.25
C ALA A 682 -18.77 5.44 -2.03
N ALA A 683 -18.20 4.56 -1.19
CA ALA A 683 -17.36 4.94 -0.05
C ALA A 683 -15.97 5.43 -0.48
N HIS A 684 -15.45 4.87 -1.57
CA HIS A 684 -14.21 5.28 -2.20
C HIS A 684 -14.54 5.89 -3.56
N LEU A 685 -14.28 7.19 -3.72
CA LEU A 685 -14.57 7.92 -4.96
C LEU A 685 -13.35 7.98 -5.88
N SER A 686 -12.18 8.23 -5.31
CA SER A 686 -10.88 8.31 -5.98
C SER A 686 -9.78 8.24 -4.91
N PHE A 687 -8.54 8.57 -5.25
CA PHE A 687 -7.39 8.61 -4.32
C PHE A 687 -7.15 9.97 -3.67
N TRP A 688 -8.08 10.92 -3.81
CA TRP A 688 -7.97 12.26 -3.23
C TRP A 688 -9.05 12.51 -2.16
N GLY A 689 -8.70 13.27 -1.13
CA GLY A 689 -9.56 13.58 0.01
C GLY A 689 -10.50 14.79 -0.22
N ILE A 690 -10.76 15.56 0.84
CA ILE A 690 -11.67 16.72 0.82
C ILE A 690 -10.88 18.03 0.92
N ASP A 691 -11.22 18.99 0.07
CA ASP A 691 -10.74 20.38 0.12
C ASP A 691 -11.89 21.38 0.31
N VAL A 692 -11.64 22.44 1.08
CA VAL A 692 -12.64 23.47 1.42
C VAL A 692 -12.22 24.83 0.90
N GLY A 693 -13.04 25.39 0.01
CA GLY A 693 -12.78 26.66 -0.67
C GLY A 693 -12.00 26.53 -1.99
N THR A 694 -11.58 25.33 -2.38
CA THR A 694 -10.77 25.02 -3.56
C THR A 694 -11.15 23.65 -4.12
N ASP A 695 -10.81 23.40 -5.39
CA ASP A 695 -10.80 22.06 -5.99
C ASP A 695 -9.36 21.78 -6.45
N ALA A 696 -8.59 21.12 -5.58
CA ALA A 696 -7.16 20.88 -5.79
C ALA A 696 -6.94 19.66 -6.72
N ALA A 697 -5.67 19.39 -7.05
CA ALA A 697 -5.27 18.25 -7.87
C ALA A 697 -5.98 18.21 -9.26
N ASP A 698 -6.33 17.01 -9.73
CA ASP A 698 -7.08 16.81 -10.97
C ASP A 698 -8.58 17.02 -10.73
N ARG A 699 -9.01 18.28 -10.82
CA ARG A 699 -10.37 18.76 -10.52
C ARG A 699 -11.51 17.82 -10.91
N VAL A 700 -12.49 17.70 -10.00
CA VAL A 700 -13.74 16.94 -10.24
C VAL A 700 -14.51 17.53 -11.43
N SER A 701 -14.52 18.87 -11.55
CA SER A 701 -15.24 19.59 -12.60
C SER A 701 -14.32 20.22 -13.65
N SER A 702 -14.78 20.19 -14.90
CA SER A 702 -14.19 20.95 -16.01
C SER A 702 -14.91 22.28 -16.28
N ALA A 703 -15.91 22.65 -15.47
CA ALA A 703 -16.73 23.84 -15.68
C ALA A 703 -15.99 25.16 -15.40
N TYR A 704 -14.88 25.12 -14.66
CA TYR A 704 -14.11 26.28 -14.24
C TYR A 704 -12.59 26.06 -14.34
N PRO A 705 -11.78 27.14 -14.40
CA PRO A 705 -10.32 27.04 -14.43
C PRO A 705 -9.74 26.52 -13.10
N ALA A 706 -8.46 26.15 -13.08
CA ALA A 706 -7.76 25.70 -11.86
C ALA A 706 -7.88 26.70 -10.69
N ASP A 707 -7.64 27.98 -10.98
CA ASP A 707 -7.72 29.08 -10.01
C ASP A 707 -9.18 29.53 -9.79
N PHE A 708 -10.03 28.64 -9.28
CA PHE A 708 -11.44 28.93 -8.99
C PHE A 708 -11.78 28.80 -7.49
N ALA A 709 -10.88 29.29 -6.64
CA ALA A 709 -11.07 29.31 -5.19
C ALA A 709 -12.14 30.33 -4.77
N TYR A 710 -12.98 29.98 -3.80
CA TYR A 710 -13.97 30.92 -3.27
C TYR A 710 -13.31 32.01 -2.39
N PRO A 711 -13.77 33.28 -2.46
CA PRO A 711 -13.25 34.35 -1.62
C PRO A 711 -13.30 34.05 -0.12
N LYS A 712 -12.14 33.92 0.53
CA LYS A 712 -12.01 33.61 1.96
C LYS A 712 -12.65 34.64 2.90
N ARG A 713 -12.89 35.86 2.43
CA ARG A 713 -13.41 36.97 3.27
C ARG A 713 -14.87 36.74 3.66
N SER A 714 -15.68 36.23 2.75
CA SER A 714 -17.12 36.06 2.95
C SER A 714 -17.51 34.64 3.33
N PHE A 715 -16.66 33.64 3.09
CA PHE A 715 -16.92 32.26 3.46
C PHE A 715 -16.44 31.97 4.89
N GLU A 716 -17.37 31.74 5.83
CA GLU A 716 -17.04 31.58 7.26
C GLU A 716 -16.74 30.13 7.63
N THR A 717 -17.66 29.23 7.29
CA THR A 717 -17.61 27.82 7.68
C THR A 717 -18.27 26.93 6.64
N LEU A 718 -17.79 25.70 6.55
CA LEU A 718 -18.48 24.58 5.89
C LEU A 718 -18.80 23.53 6.95
N THR A 719 -20.08 23.23 7.15
CA THR A 719 -20.51 22.16 8.07
C THR A 719 -20.89 20.93 7.27
N ILE A 720 -20.44 19.75 7.70
CA ILE A 720 -20.95 18.45 7.23
C ILE A 720 -21.65 17.78 8.42
N ASP A 721 -22.96 17.60 8.30
CA ASP A 721 -23.77 16.82 9.23
C ASP A 721 -24.08 15.45 8.60
N PHE A 722 -23.53 14.37 9.15
CA PHE A 722 -23.82 13.01 8.72
C PHE A 722 -25.10 12.48 9.36
N LEU A 723 -25.95 11.85 8.55
CA LEU A 723 -27.25 11.35 8.97
C LEU A 723 -27.16 9.81 9.09
N ASP A 724 -27.17 9.30 10.31
CA ASP A 724 -26.94 7.86 10.59
C ASP A 724 -28.16 6.96 10.29
N GLN A 725 -29.33 7.52 9.95
CA GLN A 725 -30.49 6.75 9.46
C GLN A 725 -31.06 7.35 8.17
N PRO A 726 -31.49 6.52 7.20
CA PRO A 726 -32.28 7.00 6.08
C PRO A 726 -33.73 7.18 6.56
N LEU A 727 -34.08 8.39 6.99
CA LEU A 727 -35.47 8.78 7.13
C LEU A 727 -35.69 10.10 6.39
N ILE A 728 -36.45 10.00 5.30
CA ILE A 728 -36.92 11.09 4.45
C ILE A 728 -37.91 12.00 5.20
N GLU A 729 -38.40 11.60 6.38
CA GLU A 729 -39.47 12.29 7.10
C GLU A 729 -38.96 13.22 8.23
N ASP A 730 -37.77 12.98 8.80
CA ASP A 730 -37.34 13.70 10.02
C ASP A 730 -36.62 15.05 9.79
N VAL A 731 -36.10 15.35 8.60
CA VAL A 731 -35.44 16.66 8.38
C VAL A 731 -36.46 17.78 8.14
N ALA A 732 -37.67 17.44 7.65
CA ALA A 732 -38.78 18.37 7.59
C ALA A 732 -39.50 18.48 8.96
N GLU A 733 -39.78 17.35 9.62
CA GLU A 733 -40.53 17.34 10.89
C GLU A 733 -39.73 17.85 12.11
N ALA A 734 -38.40 17.67 12.16
CA ALA A 734 -37.56 18.25 13.22
C ALA A 734 -37.45 19.79 13.14
N MET A 735 -37.74 20.36 11.97
CA MET A 735 -37.73 21.82 11.75
C MET A 735 -39.12 22.45 11.89
N GLU A 736 -40.19 21.66 11.87
CA GLU A 736 -41.57 22.07 12.16
C GLU A 736 -41.96 21.91 13.64
N SER A 737 -41.28 21.03 14.41
CA SER A 737 -41.67 20.70 15.80
C SER A 737 -41.03 21.54 16.91
N THR A 738 -40.40 22.67 16.58
CA THR A 738 -40.05 23.71 17.57
C THR A 738 -40.71 25.04 17.23
N GLU A 739 -42.04 25.07 17.38
CA GLU A 739 -42.81 26.27 17.74
C GLU A 739 -42.91 26.43 19.26
#